data_AF-A0A411YEM8-F1
#
_entry.id   AF-A0A411YEM8-F1
#
_cell.length_a   1.000
_cell.length_b   1.000
_cell.length_c   1.000
_cell.angle_alpha   90.00
_cell.angle_beta   90.00
_cell.angle_gamma   90.00
#
_symmetry.space_group_name_H-M   'P 1'
#
loop_
_entity.id
_entity.type
_entity.pdbx_description
1 polymer ?
#
loop_
_entity_poly.entity_id
_entity_poly.type
_entity_poly.pdbx_seq_one_letter_code
_entity_poly.pdbx_strand_id
1 'polypeptide(L)'
;MRVPRNRPQGGRTVFSKWRRTLLTAALGGVAVAGVATAAVLADADHEEADAPDVAEGSATAEEEPPPTKSIGFYVGSDLTDDGSTLLGGFGHEPSSHWLEIIPRQEHPAGSTTQVGVTEDARIPGELIEIPQAEETNKYISSLYSEFAGFPPPLTNGGLNDQGVAARDIWSPSRPEIEEIAEEEEPQEGPQYSDLARAAMERASTAEEAVDIVGGLMEEHGYSTYGGNSHLFADEDEGWVFINYAHPDGELWAAERLGSDEVRVSYPGYIRDFPADHEDDPDFKASDELVDFAVDQGWYDPAEDGETLDLLEVFGVGQFPADDDEEEDYVAPTFYQDARDPEEREEEVRDLIDERGDISLEDMLALVRDPRWSTDHAGYGQVAHLRPDTHEELQTLWTATTSSVTTPYVPIPIGAEEVPPEFRQHRYMTSGSPSDFLSDDYQAQEGTRYGTREFKRLMYLACEEPGEFYTDVTGEIEDFELDLLAERDELESQARELFDAGDAEAARELLTENVGERLLESMDLAMALSDEVEDDLRTNWDIREPEGEEFEGDRSETTPPASQDMGGPGTEMVNCYDDDLHADYPRTHGAYTDVAPDPVDRISGDDRIETALELARTFDASDEVVIGRADDYADALAGGPLAAAGQAPLLLTPQDGLREDVATEIDRLRADTAHVLGGEAALSEEVEGELEDAGITTIERHEGENRFATTAAVADALDTDVDTVFLVEGDHPDPDRGWPDAVSVSTLAAYEQQPILLALQDHLPEGTEAALEALDPDEVVVVGGSAAVSDEVAAEAERIVGDLDRLSGENRYETSAAVADRAAEAGIADDHAWVASGHGWADSLAAAPVAGATTEAGTAPTGNLLLVDGGSLDASPATRGWVADRSETLDGLTAVGGTAAIDDAVLEELGALLEE
;
A
#
# COMPACT_ATOMS: atom_id res chain seq x y z
N MET A 1 21.66 17.25 3.93
CA MET A 1 20.84 18.40 4.33
C MET A 1 21.17 19.64 3.50
N ARG A 2 20.45 19.80 2.39
CA ARG A 2 20.32 21.11 1.73
C ARG A 2 19.47 22.04 2.61
N VAL A 3 19.45 23.32 2.27
CA VAL A 3 18.60 24.29 2.96
C VAL A 3 17.42 24.61 2.03
N PRO A 4 16.16 24.52 2.49
CA PRO A 4 15.01 24.75 1.64
C PRO A 4 15.00 26.18 1.09
N ARG A 5 14.51 26.34 -0.15
CA ARG A 5 14.52 27.63 -0.85
C ARG A 5 13.51 28.62 -0.31
N ASN A 6 12.36 28.14 0.15
CA ASN A 6 11.22 28.98 0.53
C ASN A 6 10.41 28.51 1.76
N ARG A 7 10.85 27.49 2.51
CA ARG A 7 10.05 26.97 3.63
C ARG A 7 10.02 27.96 4.83
N PRO A 8 8.84 28.46 5.26
CA PRO A 8 8.71 29.10 6.56
C PRO A 8 9.11 28.11 7.66
N GLN A 9 9.69 28.58 8.76
CA GLN A 9 10.01 27.72 9.90
C GLN A 9 8.71 27.32 10.60
N GLY A 10 8.21 26.11 10.34
CA GLY A 10 7.06 25.50 11.01
C GLY A 10 6.00 25.04 10.01
N GLY A 11 5.99 23.76 9.67
CA GLY A 11 5.04 23.12 8.77
C GLY A 11 5.69 21.93 8.05
N ARG A 12 5.44 20.71 8.56
CA ARG A 12 5.70 19.45 7.83
C ARG A 12 4.57 19.27 6.81
N THR A 13 4.87 18.65 5.66
CA THR A 13 3.99 18.64 4.48
C THR A 13 2.84 17.63 4.65
N VAL A 14 1.76 17.85 3.89
CA VAL A 14 0.40 17.34 4.08
C VAL A 14 0.18 16.02 3.33
N PHE A 15 0.32 14.90 4.04
CA PHE A 15 -0.08 13.57 3.55
C PHE A 15 -1.51 13.30 4.05
N SER A 16 -2.54 13.40 3.19
CA SER A 16 -3.93 13.17 3.61
C SER A 16 -4.86 12.55 2.55
N LYS A 17 -4.34 12.08 1.42
CA LYS A 17 -5.21 11.63 0.31
C LYS A 17 -5.68 10.17 0.37
N TRP A 18 -5.04 9.29 1.15
CA TRP A 18 -5.25 7.85 1.00
C TRP A 18 -6.18 7.18 2.02
N ARG A 19 -6.60 7.89 3.06
CA ARG A 19 -7.22 7.34 4.28
C ARG A 19 -8.59 6.63 4.16
N ARG A 20 -9.20 6.41 2.97
CA ARG A 20 -10.61 5.91 2.90
C ARG A 20 -10.99 4.94 1.76
N THR A 21 -10.08 4.43 0.96
CA THR A 21 -10.46 3.63 -0.25
C THR A 21 -10.74 2.14 0.01
N LEU A 22 -10.55 1.62 1.23
CA LEU A 22 -10.35 0.18 1.46
C LEU A 22 -11.61 -0.73 1.48
N LEU A 23 -12.83 -0.21 1.36
CA LEU A 23 -14.04 -0.98 1.64
C LEU A 23 -15.04 -1.05 0.46
N THR A 24 -14.66 -1.58 -0.71
CA THR A 24 -15.61 -2.29 -1.61
C THR A 24 -14.96 -2.98 -2.82
N ALA A 25 -15.03 -4.32 -2.89
CA ALA A 25 -15.35 -5.06 -4.11
C ALA A 25 -15.64 -6.54 -3.81
N ALA A 26 -16.91 -6.96 -3.90
CA ALA A 26 -17.27 -8.36 -4.12
C ALA A 26 -18.69 -8.49 -4.70
N LEU A 27 -18.80 -9.40 -5.68
CA LEU A 27 -19.99 -10.07 -6.24
C LEU A 27 -20.71 -9.44 -7.44
N GLY A 28 -20.35 -9.95 -8.63
CA GLY A 28 -21.10 -9.78 -9.87
C GLY A 28 -20.82 -10.83 -10.95
N GLY A 29 -20.82 -12.12 -10.61
CA GLY A 29 -20.54 -13.21 -11.57
C GLY A 29 -21.58 -13.36 -12.67
N VAL A 30 -21.15 -13.31 -13.94
CA VAL A 30 -21.90 -13.86 -15.09
C VAL A 30 -20.98 -14.72 -15.97
N ALA A 31 -21.21 -16.02 -15.89
CA ALA A 31 -20.61 -17.03 -16.75
C ALA A 31 -20.95 -16.85 -18.24
N VAL A 32 -19.93 -16.92 -19.11
CA VAL A 32 -20.12 -17.19 -20.55
C VAL A 32 -19.29 -18.39 -20.99
N ALA A 33 -20.01 -19.42 -21.44
CA ALA A 33 -19.48 -20.68 -21.94
C ALA A 33 -18.77 -20.54 -23.30
N GLY A 34 -17.75 -21.37 -23.51
CA GLY A 34 -16.73 -21.21 -24.54
C GLY A 34 -17.07 -21.67 -25.97
N VAL A 35 -16.06 -21.55 -26.84
CA VAL A 35 -15.90 -22.38 -28.05
C VAL A 35 -14.41 -22.62 -28.30
N ALA A 36 -14.03 -23.89 -28.23
CA ALA A 36 -12.74 -24.41 -28.68
C ALA A 36 -12.61 -24.32 -30.21
N THR A 37 -11.42 -23.95 -30.70
CA THR A 37 -11.00 -24.33 -32.06
C THR A 37 -9.51 -24.66 -32.10
N ALA A 38 -9.20 -25.93 -32.36
CA ALA A 38 -7.88 -26.40 -32.73
C ALA A 38 -7.63 -26.23 -34.24
N ALA A 39 -6.42 -25.84 -34.64
CA ALA A 39 -5.90 -26.11 -35.98
C ALA A 39 -4.35 -26.08 -36.07
N VAL A 40 -3.80 -27.29 -36.13
CA VAL A 40 -2.57 -27.81 -36.75
C VAL A 40 -1.77 -26.92 -37.74
N LEU A 41 -0.46 -26.80 -37.43
CA LEU A 41 0.77 -26.80 -38.24
C LEU A 41 0.77 -26.27 -39.69
N ALA A 42 1.71 -25.35 -39.97
CA ALA A 42 2.47 -25.32 -41.22
C ALA A 42 3.90 -24.79 -41.03
N ASP A 43 4.83 -25.65 -41.42
CA ASP A 43 6.27 -25.47 -41.64
C ASP A 43 6.60 -24.27 -42.56
N ALA A 44 7.63 -23.49 -42.22
CA ALA A 44 8.30 -22.59 -43.16
C ALA A 44 9.74 -22.29 -42.72
N ASP A 45 10.69 -22.90 -43.43
CA ASP A 45 12.11 -22.53 -43.52
C ASP A 45 12.32 -21.02 -43.79
N HIS A 46 13.26 -20.39 -43.09
CA HIS A 46 14.15 -19.31 -43.60
C HIS A 46 15.36 -19.18 -42.66
N GLU A 47 16.52 -19.67 -43.07
CA GLU A 47 17.67 -18.90 -43.62
C GLU A 47 18.42 -18.07 -42.56
N GLU A 48 19.60 -18.59 -42.18
CA GLU A 48 20.65 -17.95 -41.39
C GLU A 48 20.89 -16.50 -41.82
N ALA A 49 20.79 -15.57 -40.86
CA ALA A 49 21.35 -14.23 -40.97
C ALA A 49 22.48 -14.11 -39.94
N ASP A 50 23.68 -13.83 -40.45
CA ASP A 50 24.94 -13.67 -39.72
C ASP A 50 24.82 -12.75 -38.49
N ALA A 51 25.27 -13.27 -37.33
CA ALA A 51 25.57 -12.49 -36.13
C ALA A 51 26.79 -11.57 -36.37
N PRO A 52 26.82 -10.32 -35.86
CA PRO A 52 28.03 -9.52 -35.87
C PRO A 52 29.01 -9.97 -34.78
N ASP A 53 30.29 -9.96 -35.13
CA ASP A 53 31.46 -10.36 -34.34
C ASP A 53 31.43 -9.86 -32.88
N VAL A 54 31.50 -10.79 -31.92
CA VAL A 54 31.86 -10.54 -30.53
C VAL A 54 33.35 -10.18 -30.47
N ALA A 55 33.66 -9.01 -29.91
CA ALA A 55 35.03 -8.58 -29.70
C ALA A 55 35.66 -9.40 -28.56
N GLU A 56 36.58 -10.31 -28.90
CA GLU A 56 37.49 -10.94 -27.94
C GLU A 56 38.31 -9.87 -27.21
N GLY A 57 37.98 -9.65 -25.94
CA GLY A 57 38.78 -8.88 -24.99
C GLY A 57 39.10 -9.75 -23.78
N SER A 58 40.24 -10.43 -23.79
CA SER A 58 40.75 -11.12 -22.61
C SER A 58 41.17 -10.08 -21.57
N ALA A 59 40.34 -9.85 -20.55
CA ALA A 59 40.76 -9.22 -19.32
C ALA A 59 41.43 -10.30 -18.45
N THR A 60 42.63 -10.01 -17.97
CA THR A 60 43.30 -10.79 -16.94
C THR A 60 42.55 -10.58 -15.63
N ALA A 61 42.18 -11.66 -14.94
CA ALA A 61 41.59 -11.66 -13.61
C ALA A 61 42.42 -10.78 -12.66
N GLU A 62 41.87 -9.63 -12.28
CA GLU A 62 42.23 -8.92 -11.06
C GLU A 62 41.35 -9.53 -9.95
N GLU A 63 41.92 -9.76 -8.77
CA GLU A 63 41.20 -10.30 -7.60
C GLU A 63 40.06 -9.33 -7.24
N GLU A 64 38.81 -9.78 -7.38
CA GLU A 64 37.60 -9.00 -7.11
C GLU A 64 37.19 -9.13 -5.62
N PRO A 65 36.67 -8.05 -4.99
CA PRO A 65 36.34 -8.07 -3.58
C PRO A 65 35.09 -8.93 -3.27
N PRO A 66 34.96 -9.45 -2.04
CA PRO A 66 33.86 -10.33 -1.66
C PRO A 66 32.49 -9.61 -1.61
N PRO A 67 31.39 -10.34 -1.87
CA PRO A 67 30.04 -9.78 -1.90
C PRO A 67 29.52 -9.30 -0.53
N THR A 68 28.72 -8.23 -0.50
CA THR A 68 28.03 -7.71 0.71
C THR A 68 26.53 -7.98 0.66
N LYS A 69 25.98 -8.97 1.40
CA LYS A 69 24.65 -9.51 1.04
C LYS A 69 23.78 -10.05 2.17
N SER A 70 22.47 -9.78 2.03
CA SER A 70 21.28 -10.45 2.59
C SER A 70 21.18 -10.58 4.12
N ILE A 71 20.04 -10.20 4.69
CA ILE A 71 19.73 -10.40 6.12
C ILE A 71 18.56 -11.36 6.31
N GLY A 72 18.62 -12.14 7.38
CA GLY A 72 17.57 -13.08 7.77
C GLY A 72 17.34 -13.02 9.27
N PHE A 73 16.08 -13.11 9.67
CA PHE A 73 15.63 -13.09 11.05
C PHE A 73 14.72 -14.30 11.26
N TYR A 74 14.97 -15.05 12.33
CA TYR A 74 14.09 -16.08 12.84
C TYR A 74 13.69 -15.74 14.27
N VAL A 75 12.40 -15.84 14.57
CA VAL A 75 11.88 -15.77 15.93
C VAL A 75 10.94 -16.95 16.16
N GLY A 76 11.26 -17.75 17.18
CA GLY A 76 10.49 -18.93 17.54
C GLY A 76 9.13 -18.60 18.19
N SER A 77 8.22 -19.56 18.10
CA SER A 77 6.81 -19.43 18.49
C SER A 77 6.53 -19.12 19.97
N ASP A 78 7.45 -19.42 20.89
CA ASP A 78 7.26 -19.10 22.32
C ASP A 78 7.55 -17.62 22.62
N LEU A 79 8.14 -16.90 21.66
CA LEU A 79 8.50 -15.48 21.78
C LEU A 79 7.56 -14.54 21.03
N THR A 80 6.61 -15.07 20.26
CA THR A 80 5.63 -14.29 19.48
C THR A 80 4.29 -14.17 20.21
N ASP A 81 3.55 -13.10 19.93
CA ASP A 81 2.31 -12.76 20.62
C ASP A 81 1.12 -13.69 20.25
N ASP A 82 1.12 -14.19 19.03
CA ASP A 82 0.10 -15.09 18.48
C ASP A 82 0.54 -16.58 18.43
N GLY A 83 1.77 -16.86 18.87
CA GLY A 83 2.35 -18.20 18.87
C GLY A 83 2.80 -18.70 17.50
N SER A 84 2.96 -17.81 16.51
CA SER A 84 3.52 -18.14 15.20
C SER A 84 5.04 -18.22 15.21
N THR A 85 5.61 -19.01 14.32
CA THR A 85 7.03 -18.89 13.96
C THR A 85 7.20 -17.83 12.87
N LEU A 86 8.15 -16.92 13.05
CA LEU A 86 8.40 -15.83 12.09
C LEU A 86 9.76 -16.01 11.42
N LEU A 87 9.77 -16.07 10.08
CA LEU A 87 10.99 -16.05 9.27
C LEU A 87 10.94 -14.90 8.27
N GLY A 88 11.82 -13.92 8.42
CA GLY A 88 11.83 -12.72 7.59
C GLY A 88 13.21 -12.27 7.14
N GLY A 89 13.26 -11.38 6.16
CA GLY A 89 14.51 -10.83 5.63
C GLY A 89 14.43 -10.36 4.18
N PHE A 90 15.59 -10.00 3.63
CA PHE A 90 15.75 -9.61 2.22
C PHE A 90 17.05 -10.12 1.63
N GLY A 91 17.09 -10.24 0.31
CA GLY A 91 18.32 -10.51 -0.45
C GLY A 91 18.84 -9.22 -1.08
N HIS A 92 20.16 -9.03 -1.07
CA HIS A 92 20.77 -8.02 -1.94
C HIS A 92 20.97 -8.64 -3.31
N GLU A 93 20.38 -8.05 -4.35
CA GLU A 93 20.37 -8.69 -5.67
C GLU A 93 20.43 -7.64 -6.80
N PRO A 94 21.28 -7.84 -7.84
CA PRO A 94 21.63 -6.80 -8.79
C PRO A 94 20.70 -6.74 -10.02
N SER A 95 19.59 -7.49 -10.04
CA SER A 95 18.77 -7.67 -11.23
C SER A 95 17.27 -7.48 -10.98
N SER A 96 16.45 -7.63 -12.02
CA SER A 96 14.99 -7.47 -11.95
C SER A 96 14.35 -8.52 -11.07
N HIS A 97 13.40 -8.11 -10.22
CA HIS A 97 12.64 -8.98 -9.33
C HIS A 97 11.16 -9.03 -9.71
N TRP A 98 10.50 -10.14 -9.48
CA TRP A 98 9.05 -10.24 -9.60
C TRP A 98 8.49 -11.23 -8.60
N LEU A 99 7.21 -11.09 -8.30
CA LEU A 99 6.48 -12.00 -7.44
C LEU A 99 5.81 -13.06 -8.32
N GLU A 100 5.92 -14.32 -7.90
CA GLU A 100 5.25 -15.43 -8.59
C GLU A 100 4.67 -16.41 -7.58
N ILE A 101 3.47 -16.91 -7.89
CA ILE A 101 2.84 -18.04 -7.21
C ILE A 101 3.01 -19.23 -8.15
N ILE A 102 3.91 -20.15 -7.79
CA ILE A 102 4.22 -21.33 -8.58
C ILE A 102 3.23 -22.43 -8.17
N PRO A 103 2.35 -22.89 -9.07
CA PRO A 103 1.37 -23.93 -8.75
C PRO A 103 2.05 -25.30 -8.58
N ARG A 104 1.35 -26.24 -7.93
CA ARG A 104 1.77 -27.66 -7.94
C ARG A 104 1.94 -28.17 -9.37
N GLN A 105 3.04 -28.85 -9.63
CA GLN A 105 3.36 -29.42 -10.93
C GLN A 105 3.42 -30.94 -10.84
N GLU A 106 2.87 -31.63 -11.84
CA GLU A 106 3.03 -33.07 -12.01
C GLU A 106 4.07 -33.35 -13.11
N HIS A 107 5.11 -34.10 -12.78
CA HIS A 107 6.13 -34.53 -13.72
C HIS A 107 6.06 -36.05 -13.94
N PRO A 108 6.22 -36.54 -15.18
CA PRO A 108 6.33 -37.97 -15.44
C PRO A 108 7.47 -38.62 -14.64
N ALA A 109 7.26 -39.85 -14.16
CA ALA A 109 8.29 -40.62 -13.45
C ALA A 109 9.61 -40.67 -14.23
N GLY A 110 10.71 -40.29 -13.56
CA GLY A 110 12.05 -40.20 -14.14
C GLY A 110 12.33 -38.93 -14.97
N SER A 111 11.49 -37.90 -14.83
CA SER A 111 11.82 -36.54 -15.27
C SER A 111 13.07 -36.03 -14.57
N THR A 112 13.77 -35.11 -15.22
CA THR A 112 14.94 -34.41 -14.67
C THR A 112 14.72 -32.91 -14.70
N THR A 113 15.47 -32.20 -13.87
CA THR A 113 15.61 -30.75 -13.91
C THR A 113 17.08 -30.41 -14.07
N GLN A 114 17.34 -29.34 -14.82
CA GLN A 114 18.67 -28.77 -14.95
C GLN A 114 19.03 -28.00 -13.67
N VAL A 115 20.29 -28.07 -13.25
CA VAL A 115 20.87 -27.34 -12.11
C VAL A 115 22.34 -26.98 -12.36
N GLY A 116 22.87 -26.07 -11.53
CA GLY A 116 24.28 -25.67 -11.51
C GLY A 116 24.54 -24.32 -12.17
N VAL A 117 25.79 -24.08 -12.57
CA VAL A 117 26.25 -22.81 -13.16
C VAL A 117 26.88 -23.00 -14.54
N THR A 118 27.03 -21.91 -15.29
CA THR A 118 27.66 -21.90 -16.62
C THR A 118 29.16 -21.62 -16.55
N GLU A 119 29.83 -21.66 -17.70
CA GLU A 119 31.25 -21.27 -17.84
C GLU A 119 31.52 -19.79 -17.57
N ASP A 120 30.47 -18.97 -17.49
CA ASP A 120 30.54 -17.52 -17.25
C ASP A 120 30.51 -17.16 -15.75
N ALA A 121 30.30 -18.14 -14.86
CA ALA A 121 30.29 -17.91 -13.42
C ALA A 121 31.69 -17.56 -12.88
N ARG A 122 31.76 -16.85 -11.74
CA ARG A 122 33.03 -16.49 -11.08
C ARG A 122 33.96 -17.70 -10.95
N ILE A 123 33.40 -18.83 -10.49
CA ILE A 123 34.06 -20.12 -10.60
C ILE A 123 33.31 -20.90 -11.68
N PRO A 124 33.91 -21.14 -12.86
CA PRO A 124 33.25 -21.79 -14.00
C PRO A 124 32.65 -23.16 -13.65
N GLY A 125 31.47 -23.45 -14.20
CA GLY A 125 30.81 -24.75 -14.03
C GLY A 125 30.15 -25.31 -15.29
N GLU A 126 29.58 -26.50 -15.15
CA GLU A 126 28.80 -27.19 -16.17
C GLU A 126 27.41 -27.56 -15.64
N LEU A 127 26.37 -27.25 -16.44
CA LEU A 127 24.99 -27.59 -16.10
C LEU A 127 24.74 -29.10 -16.18
N ILE A 128 24.15 -29.65 -15.13
CA ILE A 128 23.80 -31.08 -15.04
C ILE A 128 22.30 -31.29 -14.90
N GLU A 129 21.85 -32.52 -15.11
CA GLU A 129 20.45 -32.94 -14.94
C GLU A 129 20.32 -33.84 -13.71
N ILE A 130 19.51 -33.43 -12.75
CA ILE A 130 19.20 -34.20 -11.54
C ILE A 130 17.75 -34.69 -11.56
N PRO A 131 17.37 -35.75 -10.81
CA PRO A 131 15.99 -36.21 -10.76
C PRO A 131 15.02 -35.11 -10.33
N GLN A 132 13.90 -34.95 -11.06
CA GLN A 132 12.82 -34.04 -10.69
C GLN A 132 11.74 -34.74 -9.87
N ALA A 133 11.15 -34.02 -8.91
CA ALA A 133 10.02 -34.51 -8.11
C ALA A 133 8.84 -34.89 -9.02
N GLU A 134 8.14 -36.01 -8.73
CA GLU A 134 6.97 -36.41 -9.52
C GLU A 134 5.76 -35.47 -9.29
N GLU A 135 5.66 -34.92 -8.09
CA GLU A 135 4.70 -33.89 -7.69
C GLU A 135 5.47 -32.83 -6.90
N THR A 136 5.34 -31.56 -7.29
CA THR A 136 5.91 -30.44 -6.54
C THR A 136 4.85 -29.81 -5.63
N ASN A 137 5.30 -29.26 -4.51
CA ASN A 137 4.48 -28.35 -3.71
C ASN A 137 4.17 -27.06 -4.51
N LYS A 138 3.07 -26.39 -4.15
CA LYS A 138 2.83 -25.00 -4.54
C LYS A 138 3.67 -24.10 -3.65
N TYR A 139 4.20 -23.00 -4.17
CA TYR A 139 4.93 -22.04 -3.34
C TYR A 139 4.88 -20.62 -3.91
N ILE A 140 5.05 -19.65 -3.01
CA ILE A 140 5.15 -18.22 -3.31
C ILE A 140 6.63 -17.86 -3.23
N SER A 141 7.15 -17.15 -4.22
CA SER A 141 8.56 -16.72 -4.24
C SER A 141 8.71 -15.35 -4.89
N SER A 142 9.66 -14.57 -4.39
CA SER A 142 10.31 -13.53 -5.19
C SER A 142 11.34 -14.19 -6.10
N LEU A 143 11.28 -13.91 -7.40
CA LEU A 143 12.19 -14.45 -8.41
C LEU A 143 12.98 -13.33 -9.06
N TYR A 144 14.19 -13.64 -9.55
CA TYR A 144 15.04 -12.66 -10.22
C TYR A 144 15.76 -13.20 -11.45
N SER A 145 16.15 -12.27 -12.32
CA SER A 145 16.33 -12.56 -13.75
C SER A 145 17.69 -13.07 -14.15
N GLU A 146 18.75 -12.89 -13.35
CA GLU A 146 20.09 -13.41 -13.59
C GLU A 146 21.01 -13.06 -12.40
N PHE A 147 22.02 -13.90 -12.16
CA PHE A 147 23.25 -13.59 -11.42
C PHE A 147 24.41 -14.19 -12.23
N ALA A 148 25.57 -13.53 -12.30
CA ALA A 148 26.70 -13.84 -13.21
C ALA A 148 27.02 -15.35 -13.40
N GLY A 149 26.51 -15.96 -14.47
CA GLY A 149 26.70 -17.38 -14.80
C GLY A 149 25.71 -18.36 -14.12
N PHE A 150 24.75 -17.87 -13.34
CA PHE A 150 23.71 -18.63 -12.66
C PHE A 150 22.41 -18.58 -13.48
N PRO A 151 21.89 -19.72 -13.97
CA PRO A 151 20.73 -19.75 -14.86
C PRO A 151 19.46 -19.23 -14.19
N PRO A 152 18.73 -18.29 -14.81
CA PRO A 152 17.44 -17.81 -14.29
C PRO A 152 16.25 -18.71 -14.66
N PRO A 153 15.09 -18.55 -13.99
CA PRO A 153 14.87 -17.63 -12.87
C PRO A 153 15.48 -18.16 -11.58
N LEU A 154 16.09 -17.25 -10.81
CA LEU A 154 16.65 -17.57 -9.51
C LEU A 154 15.64 -17.24 -8.40
N THR A 155 15.74 -17.95 -7.29
CA THR A 155 14.91 -17.85 -6.08
C THR A 155 15.79 -17.96 -4.85
N ASN A 156 15.43 -17.18 -3.82
CA ASN A 156 16.06 -17.19 -2.50
C ASN A 156 15.18 -17.88 -1.46
N GLY A 157 14.21 -18.68 -1.89
CA GLY A 157 13.19 -19.27 -1.04
C GLY A 157 11.88 -18.49 -1.06
N GLY A 158 11.03 -18.74 -0.08
CA GLY A 158 9.63 -18.32 -0.10
C GLY A 158 8.83 -19.07 0.94
N LEU A 159 7.56 -19.34 0.65
CA LEU A 159 6.67 -20.16 1.48
C LEU A 159 5.98 -21.19 0.60
N ASN A 160 6.03 -22.47 0.99
CA ASN A 160 5.32 -23.54 0.29
C ASN A 160 4.01 -23.94 0.98
N ASP A 161 3.18 -24.69 0.27
CA ASP A 161 1.87 -25.13 0.73
C ASP A 161 1.89 -26.27 1.77
N GLN A 162 3.08 -26.70 2.19
CA GLN A 162 3.29 -27.55 3.36
C GLN A 162 3.65 -26.73 4.61
N GLY A 163 3.69 -25.40 4.50
CA GLY A 163 4.05 -24.51 5.62
C GLY A 163 5.56 -24.40 5.85
N VAL A 164 6.40 -24.76 4.86
CA VAL A 164 7.85 -24.59 4.93
C VAL A 164 8.24 -23.26 4.29
N ALA A 165 8.85 -22.40 5.08
CA ALA A 165 9.49 -21.17 4.62
C ALA A 165 10.99 -21.36 4.42
N ALA A 166 11.55 -20.66 3.44
CA ALA A 166 12.98 -20.66 3.16
C ALA A 166 13.51 -19.25 2.92
N ARG A 167 14.74 -19.02 3.37
CA ARG A 167 15.48 -17.77 3.22
C ARG A 167 16.94 -18.05 2.92
N ASP A 168 17.38 -17.67 1.73
CA ASP A 168 18.80 -17.64 1.39
C ASP A 168 19.52 -16.51 2.13
N ILE A 169 20.71 -16.82 2.66
CA ILE A 169 21.59 -15.89 3.35
C ILE A 169 23.03 -16.15 2.94
N TRP A 170 23.74 -15.10 2.55
CA TRP A 170 25.16 -15.16 2.27
C TRP A 170 25.98 -15.67 3.46
N SER A 171 26.89 -16.62 3.20
CA SER A 171 27.82 -17.16 4.20
C SER A 171 29.17 -17.52 3.56
N PRO A 172 30.22 -16.70 3.74
CA PRO A 172 31.50 -16.92 3.10
C PRO A 172 32.27 -18.08 3.73
N SER A 173 32.95 -18.84 2.89
CA SER A 173 33.94 -19.83 3.27
C SER A 173 35.30 -19.16 3.44
N ARG A 174 36.20 -19.80 4.17
CA ARG A 174 37.60 -19.38 4.22
C ARG A 174 38.27 -19.50 2.85
N PRO A 175 39.26 -18.65 2.54
CA PRO A 175 39.94 -18.64 1.25
C PRO A 175 40.51 -20.00 0.83
N GLU A 176 41.01 -20.80 1.78
CA GLU A 176 41.58 -22.12 1.46
C GLU A 176 40.55 -23.11 0.91
N ILE A 177 39.26 -22.94 1.18
CA ILE A 177 38.18 -23.76 0.60
C ILE A 177 37.79 -23.22 -0.77
N GLU A 178 37.72 -21.89 -0.93
CA GLU A 178 37.48 -21.26 -2.25
C GLU A 178 38.57 -21.64 -3.26
N GLU A 179 39.84 -21.65 -2.85
CA GLU A 179 40.96 -22.10 -3.69
C GLU A 179 40.78 -23.55 -4.17
N ILE A 180 40.20 -24.44 -3.36
CA ILE A 180 39.90 -25.81 -3.77
C ILE A 180 38.83 -25.82 -4.87
N ALA A 181 37.74 -25.07 -4.70
CA ALA A 181 36.70 -24.96 -5.70
C ALA A 181 37.19 -24.38 -7.03
N GLU A 182 38.11 -23.41 -6.99
CA GLU A 182 38.74 -22.84 -8.18
C GLU A 182 39.71 -23.83 -8.87
N GLU A 183 40.48 -24.61 -8.10
CA GLU A 183 41.40 -25.61 -8.66
C GLU A 183 40.69 -26.80 -9.33
N GLU A 184 39.44 -27.06 -8.92
CA GLU A 184 38.63 -28.20 -9.39
C GLU A 184 37.59 -27.85 -10.47
N GLU A 185 37.67 -26.64 -11.06
CA GLU A 185 36.82 -26.26 -12.20
C GLU A 185 36.90 -27.25 -13.39
N PRO A 186 35.79 -27.44 -14.15
CA PRO A 186 34.47 -26.86 -13.93
C PRO A 186 33.71 -27.53 -12.78
N GLN A 187 32.98 -26.72 -12.01
CA GLN A 187 32.08 -27.20 -10.96
C GLN A 187 30.86 -27.95 -11.55
N GLU A 188 30.36 -28.92 -10.80
CA GLU A 188 29.09 -29.61 -11.08
C GLU A 188 28.23 -29.60 -9.80
N GLY A 189 26.91 -29.79 -9.96
CA GLY A 189 25.97 -29.87 -8.84
C GLY A 189 25.07 -28.65 -8.69
N PRO A 190 24.00 -28.74 -7.89
CA PRO A 190 23.11 -27.61 -7.63
C PRO A 190 23.85 -26.41 -7.05
N GLN A 191 23.37 -25.21 -7.38
CA GLN A 191 23.77 -23.97 -6.72
C GLN A 191 22.71 -23.52 -5.70
N TYR A 192 23.01 -22.51 -4.89
CA TYR A 192 22.16 -22.07 -3.77
C TYR A 192 20.66 -21.89 -4.11
N SER A 193 20.35 -21.27 -5.24
CA SER A 193 18.98 -21.05 -5.68
C SER A 193 18.30 -22.35 -6.15
N ASP A 194 19.05 -23.31 -6.72
CA ASP A 194 18.52 -24.64 -7.01
C ASP A 194 18.18 -25.39 -5.72
N LEU A 195 19.00 -25.21 -4.67
CA LEU A 195 18.76 -25.80 -3.35
C LEU A 195 17.52 -25.19 -2.69
N ALA A 196 17.38 -23.86 -2.69
CA ALA A 196 16.18 -23.17 -2.22
C ALA A 196 14.92 -23.60 -2.99
N ARG A 197 15.01 -23.72 -4.31
CA ARG A 197 13.92 -24.23 -5.15
C ARG A 197 13.57 -25.68 -4.81
N ALA A 198 14.57 -26.54 -4.64
CA ALA A 198 14.35 -27.93 -4.27
C ALA A 198 13.66 -28.07 -2.90
N ALA A 199 14.03 -27.25 -1.92
CA ALA A 199 13.34 -27.17 -0.64
C ALA A 199 11.87 -26.77 -0.83
N MET A 200 11.59 -25.70 -1.58
CA MET A 200 10.22 -25.26 -1.85
C MET A 200 9.39 -26.32 -2.57
N GLU A 201 9.95 -26.97 -3.59
CA GLU A 201 9.26 -27.98 -4.40
C GLU A 201 8.99 -29.30 -3.65
N ARG A 202 9.77 -29.64 -2.61
CA ARG A 202 9.84 -31.02 -2.08
C ARG A 202 9.63 -31.16 -0.57
N ALA A 203 9.95 -30.14 0.23
CA ALA A 203 9.97 -30.27 1.68
C ALA A 203 8.58 -30.10 2.30
N SER A 204 8.29 -30.90 3.33
CA SER A 204 7.06 -30.81 4.12
C SER A 204 7.30 -30.34 5.56
N THR A 205 8.57 -30.27 5.99
CA THR A 205 9.03 -29.68 7.26
C THR A 205 10.36 -28.95 7.03
N ALA A 206 10.75 -28.07 7.96
CA ALA A 206 12.05 -27.40 7.93
C ALA A 206 13.22 -28.40 8.05
N GLU A 207 13.09 -29.41 8.91
CA GLU A 207 14.07 -30.51 9.00
C GLU A 207 14.18 -31.29 7.68
N GLU A 208 13.06 -31.56 6.98
CA GLU A 208 13.08 -32.28 5.70
C GLU A 208 13.76 -31.42 4.61
N ALA A 209 13.63 -30.09 4.67
CA ALA A 209 14.36 -29.20 3.77
C ALA A 209 15.88 -29.33 3.92
N VAL A 210 16.38 -29.43 5.17
CA VAL A 210 17.80 -29.70 5.46
C VAL A 210 18.24 -31.03 4.84
N ASP A 211 17.47 -32.10 5.05
CA ASP A 211 17.80 -33.43 4.52
C ASP A 211 17.81 -33.45 2.97
N ILE A 212 16.87 -32.76 2.33
CA ILE A 212 16.78 -32.66 0.87
C ILE A 212 17.99 -31.91 0.31
N VAL A 213 18.31 -30.74 0.86
CA VAL A 213 19.37 -29.88 0.36
C VAL A 213 20.75 -30.52 0.57
N GLY A 214 21.04 -31.00 1.79
CA GLY A 214 22.29 -31.70 2.08
C GLY A 214 22.46 -32.96 1.22
N GLY A 215 21.39 -33.76 1.06
CA GLY A 215 21.42 -34.97 0.24
C GLY A 215 21.63 -34.69 -1.25
N LEU A 216 21.06 -33.61 -1.78
CA LEU A 216 21.29 -33.21 -3.18
C LEU A 216 22.74 -32.76 -3.41
N MET A 217 23.33 -32.04 -2.46
CA MET A 217 24.74 -31.65 -2.51
C MET A 217 25.65 -32.88 -2.50
N GLU A 218 25.45 -33.80 -1.56
CA GLU A 218 26.27 -35.02 -1.45
C GLU A 218 26.13 -35.95 -2.67
N GLU A 219 24.95 -36.03 -3.30
CA GLU A 219 24.73 -36.90 -4.46
C GLU A 219 25.30 -36.30 -5.76
N HIS A 220 25.32 -34.97 -5.88
CA HIS A 220 25.51 -34.30 -7.17
C HIS A 220 26.63 -33.26 -7.21
N GLY A 221 27.29 -32.98 -6.08
CA GLY A 221 28.25 -31.88 -5.95
C GLY A 221 27.58 -30.56 -5.56
N TYR A 222 28.36 -29.49 -5.50
CA TYR A 222 27.86 -28.16 -5.21
C TYR A 222 28.55 -27.09 -6.07
N SER A 223 27.74 -26.28 -6.77
CA SER A 223 28.23 -25.13 -7.53
C SER A 223 28.15 -23.86 -6.67
N THR A 224 29.28 -23.18 -6.48
CA THR A 224 29.45 -22.14 -5.45
C THR A 224 30.13 -20.89 -5.99
N TYR A 225 29.84 -19.75 -5.35
CA TYR A 225 30.51 -18.47 -5.58
C TYR A 225 31.37 -18.02 -4.38
N GLY A 226 31.58 -18.89 -3.39
CA GLY A 226 32.29 -18.56 -2.13
C GLY A 226 31.64 -19.14 -0.85
N GLY A 227 30.59 -19.94 -0.99
CA GLY A 227 29.80 -20.49 0.13
C GLY A 227 28.44 -19.82 0.24
N ASN A 228 27.50 -20.47 0.92
CA ASN A 228 26.21 -19.89 1.23
C ASN A 228 25.56 -20.49 2.49
N SER A 229 24.38 -19.98 2.84
CA SER A 229 23.53 -20.56 3.86
C SER A 229 22.05 -20.38 3.57
N HIS A 230 21.22 -21.18 4.24
CA HIS A 230 19.78 -21.09 4.20
C HIS A 230 19.21 -21.11 5.62
N LEU A 231 18.17 -20.31 5.86
CA LEU A 231 17.26 -20.47 6.99
C LEU A 231 16.00 -21.17 6.49
N PHE A 232 15.65 -22.29 7.11
CA PHE A 232 14.36 -22.96 6.90
C PHE A 232 13.52 -22.83 8.15
N ALA A 233 12.21 -22.68 8.02
CA ALA A 233 11.29 -22.66 9.16
C ALA A 233 9.96 -23.29 8.79
N ASP A 234 9.32 -23.94 9.75
CA ASP A 234 7.92 -24.33 9.73
C ASP A 234 7.21 -23.80 10.98
N GLU A 235 5.97 -24.23 11.25
CA GLU A 235 5.23 -23.75 12.43
C GLU A 235 5.88 -24.14 13.77
N ASP A 236 6.69 -25.21 13.80
CA ASP A 236 7.23 -25.81 15.02
C ASP A 236 8.70 -25.43 15.29
N GLU A 237 9.50 -25.19 14.25
CA GLU A 237 10.96 -25.02 14.39
C GLU A 237 11.60 -24.23 13.24
N GLY A 238 12.84 -23.80 13.46
CA GLY A 238 13.73 -23.28 12.43
C GLY A 238 14.98 -24.14 12.27
N TRP A 239 15.72 -23.93 11.18
CA TRP A 239 17.02 -24.53 10.93
C TRP A 239 17.94 -23.55 10.21
N VAL A 240 19.14 -23.37 10.73
CA VAL A 240 20.27 -22.77 10.02
C VAL A 240 20.97 -23.88 9.25
N PHE A 241 21.18 -23.71 7.95
CA PHE A 241 21.96 -24.62 7.10
C PHE A 241 23.11 -23.83 6.47
N ILE A 242 24.36 -24.27 6.66
CA ILE A 242 25.55 -23.67 6.06
C ILE A 242 26.15 -24.64 5.04
N ASN A 243 26.39 -24.16 3.83
CA ASN A 243 27.05 -24.92 2.76
C ASN A 243 28.36 -24.24 2.35
N TYR A 244 29.47 -24.93 2.60
CA TYR A 244 30.81 -24.42 2.31
C TYR A 244 31.18 -24.59 0.85
N ALA A 245 32.13 -23.79 0.38
CA ALA A 245 32.54 -23.70 -1.02
C ALA A 245 33.35 -24.90 -1.53
N HIS A 246 32.92 -26.13 -1.25
CA HIS A 246 33.61 -27.35 -1.69
C HIS A 246 32.83 -28.04 -2.81
N PRO A 247 33.45 -28.31 -3.98
CA PRO A 247 32.77 -28.76 -5.19
C PRO A 247 32.16 -30.17 -5.06
N ASP A 248 32.75 -31.03 -4.22
CA ASP A 248 32.21 -32.37 -3.96
C ASP A 248 30.85 -32.34 -3.21
N GLY A 249 30.43 -31.19 -2.66
CA GLY A 249 29.16 -31.05 -1.93
C GLY A 249 29.15 -31.68 -0.54
N GLU A 250 30.26 -32.29 -0.11
CA GLU A 250 30.40 -33.01 1.16
C GLU A 250 30.79 -32.11 2.35
N LEU A 251 30.69 -30.79 2.26
CA LEU A 251 30.94 -29.86 3.38
C LEU A 251 29.72 -28.98 3.66
N TRP A 252 28.83 -29.44 4.54
CA TRP A 252 27.69 -28.68 5.03
C TRP A 252 27.39 -29.02 6.50
N ALA A 253 26.72 -28.11 7.19
CA ALA A 253 26.28 -28.26 8.57
C ALA A 253 24.93 -27.58 8.80
N ALA A 254 24.15 -28.05 9.77
CA ALA A 254 22.89 -27.45 10.15
C ALA A 254 22.67 -27.48 11.67
N GLU A 255 22.01 -26.45 12.17
CA GLU A 255 21.63 -26.24 13.57
C GLU A 255 20.13 -25.96 13.64
N ARG A 256 19.43 -26.70 14.49
CA ARG A 256 18.00 -26.52 14.76
C ARG A 256 17.79 -25.31 15.66
N LEU A 257 16.80 -24.50 15.33
CA LEU A 257 16.35 -23.34 16.10
C LEU A 257 15.03 -23.66 16.81
N GLY A 258 15.01 -23.44 18.12
CA GLY A 258 13.87 -23.75 18.99
C GLY A 258 12.80 -22.66 19.03
N SER A 259 11.66 -23.00 19.63
CA SER A 259 10.53 -22.07 19.83
C SER A 259 10.88 -20.87 20.73
N ASP A 260 11.90 -20.97 21.59
CA ASP A 260 12.36 -19.89 22.48
C ASP A 260 13.63 -19.19 22.00
N GLU A 261 13.96 -19.31 20.70
CA GLU A 261 15.17 -18.75 20.12
C GLU A 261 14.92 -17.59 19.15
N VAL A 262 15.93 -16.73 19.08
CA VAL A 262 16.06 -15.65 18.10
C VAL A 262 17.37 -15.88 17.36
N ARG A 263 17.34 -15.81 16.03
CA ARG A 263 18.53 -15.85 15.17
C ARG A 263 18.49 -14.70 14.18
N VAL A 264 19.59 -13.97 14.06
CA VAL A 264 19.83 -13.01 12.98
C VAL A 264 21.02 -13.52 12.18
N SER A 265 20.89 -13.60 10.87
CA SER A 265 21.95 -14.08 9.98
C SER A 265 22.34 -12.99 8.99
N TYR A 266 23.59 -12.50 9.15
CA TYR A 266 24.26 -11.53 8.29
C TYR A 266 25.78 -11.53 8.58
N PRO A 267 26.59 -12.48 8.06
CA PRO A 267 26.26 -13.66 7.27
C PRO A 267 25.60 -14.78 8.11
N GLY A 268 25.24 -15.90 7.46
CA GLY A 268 24.88 -17.14 8.16
C GLY A 268 26.06 -17.73 8.93
N TYR A 269 25.80 -18.35 10.09
CA TYR A 269 26.83 -18.88 10.96
C TYR A 269 26.32 -19.95 11.94
N ILE A 270 27.23 -20.82 12.40
CA ILE A 270 27.05 -21.77 13.51
C ILE A 270 28.35 -21.76 14.35
N ARG A 271 28.27 -21.50 15.66
CA ARG A 271 29.47 -21.40 16.54
C ARG A 271 29.72 -22.57 17.47
N ASP A 272 28.69 -23.23 17.98
CA ASP A 272 28.87 -24.27 19.00
C ASP A 272 28.50 -25.66 18.45
N PHE A 273 29.10 -26.04 17.31
CA PHE A 273 28.78 -27.29 16.63
C PHE A 273 29.41 -28.51 17.34
N PRO A 274 28.64 -29.53 17.77
CA PRO A 274 29.20 -30.72 18.41
C PRO A 274 30.01 -31.60 17.45
N ALA A 275 31.22 -32.01 17.83
CA ALA A 275 32.02 -32.92 17.01
C ALA A 275 31.44 -34.35 16.89
N ASP A 276 30.60 -34.75 17.84
CA ASP A 276 29.88 -36.05 17.93
C ASP A 276 28.37 -35.79 17.79
N HIS A 277 28.00 -35.07 16.71
CA HIS A 277 26.64 -34.59 16.44
C HIS A 277 25.69 -35.69 15.99
N GLU A 278 26.18 -36.87 15.60
CA GLU A 278 25.39 -37.92 14.94
C GLU A 278 24.25 -38.49 15.81
N ASP A 279 24.34 -38.32 17.13
CA ASP A 279 23.30 -38.71 18.10
C ASP A 279 22.51 -37.49 18.66
N ASP A 280 22.80 -36.27 18.20
CA ASP A 280 22.15 -35.02 18.62
C ASP A 280 21.06 -34.60 17.62
N PRO A 281 19.78 -34.53 18.02
CA PRO A 281 18.69 -34.17 17.11
C PRO A 281 18.70 -32.70 16.67
N ASP A 282 19.45 -31.83 17.36
CA ASP A 282 19.47 -30.40 17.06
C ASP A 282 20.60 -30.04 16.05
N PHE A 283 21.39 -31.02 15.61
CA PHE A 283 22.49 -30.82 14.66
C PHE A 283 22.50 -31.86 13.54
N LYS A 284 22.82 -31.42 12.33
CA LYS A 284 23.06 -32.30 11.17
C LYS A 284 24.29 -31.81 10.41
N ALA A 285 25.02 -32.69 9.75
CA ALA A 285 26.11 -32.32 8.86
C ALA A 285 26.40 -33.45 7.88
N SER A 286 27.24 -33.15 6.89
CA SER A 286 27.87 -34.18 6.08
C SER A 286 28.82 -35.05 6.92
N ASP A 287 28.91 -36.34 6.55
CA ASP A 287 29.79 -37.32 7.22
C ASP A 287 31.28 -36.88 7.22
N GLU A 288 31.70 -36.08 6.24
CA GLU A 288 33.09 -35.66 6.04
C GLU A 288 33.46 -34.34 6.74
N LEU A 289 32.49 -33.58 7.27
CA LEU A 289 32.75 -32.24 7.81
C LEU A 289 33.86 -32.22 8.89
N VAL A 290 33.67 -33.00 9.95
CA VAL A 290 34.61 -33.02 11.09
C VAL A 290 35.96 -33.65 10.68
N ASP A 291 35.92 -34.74 9.92
CA ASP A 291 37.11 -35.43 9.45
C ASP A 291 37.95 -34.53 8.51
N PHE A 292 37.31 -33.73 7.66
CA PHE A 292 37.98 -32.74 6.81
C PHE A 292 38.72 -31.69 7.64
N ALA A 293 38.06 -31.11 8.66
CA ALA A 293 38.71 -30.13 9.55
C ALA A 293 39.93 -30.72 10.27
N VAL A 294 39.85 -31.99 10.71
CA VAL A 294 40.96 -32.71 11.34
C VAL A 294 42.09 -32.96 10.35
N ASP A 295 41.78 -33.38 9.13
CA ASP A 295 42.77 -33.69 8.10
C ASP A 295 43.51 -32.43 7.60
N GLN A 296 42.82 -31.29 7.52
CA GLN A 296 43.46 -29.99 7.27
C GLN A 296 44.26 -29.47 8.46
N GLY A 297 44.02 -30.03 9.66
CA GLY A 297 44.64 -29.59 10.91
C GLY A 297 44.06 -28.27 11.42
N TRP A 298 42.83 -27.95 11.04
CA TRP A 298 42.07 -26.79 11.53
C TRP A 298 41.37 -27.08 12.86
N TYR A 299 41.19 -28.35 13.20
CA TYR A 299 40.61 -28.80 14.46
C TYR A 299 41.36 -30.02 15.02
N ASP A 300 41.70 -29.99 16.31
CA ASP A 300 42.18 -31.15 17.06
C ASP A 300 41.22 -31.45 18.25
N PRO A 301 40.40 -32.51 18.15
CA PRO A 301 39.47 -32.88 19.22
C PRO A 301 40.12 -33.11 20.60
N ALA A 302 41.43 -33.39 20.64
CA ALA A 302 42.15 -33.57 21.89
C ALA A 302 42.64 -32.25 22.52
N GLU A 303 42.79 -31.18 21.73
CA GLU A 303 43.28 -29.89 22.19
C GLU A 303 42.18 -28.82 22.28
N ASP A 304 41.24 -28.81 21.33
CA ASP A 304 40.28 -27.72 21.13
C ASP A 304 38.94 -27.94 21.85
N GLY A 305 38.54 -29.19 22.10
CA GLY A 305 37.35 -29.52 22.88
C GLY A 305 36.39 -30.45 22.15
N GLU A 306 35.14 -30.52 22.63
CA GLU A 306 34.07 -31.37 22.08
C GLU A 306 33.20 -30.63 21.03
N THR A 307 33.41 -29.33 20.85
CA THR A 307 32.68 -28.47 19.89
C THR A 307 33.65 -27.77 18.93
N LEU A 308 33.14 -27.40 17.75
CA LEU A 308 33.82 -26.64 16.71
C LEU A 308 33.05 -25.33 16.47
N ASP A 309 33.78 -24.22 16.43
CA ASP A 309 33.26 -22.96 15.89
C ASP A 309 33.37 -22.99 14.37
N LEU A 310 32.26 -23.27 13.70
CA LEU A 310 32.28 -23.43 12.25
C LEU A 310 32.53 -22.10 11.53
N LEU A 311 32.20 -20.96 12.16
CA LEU A 311 32.56 -19.64 11.64
C LEU A 311 34.09 -19.44 11.66
N GLU A 312 34.78 -19.88 12.72
CA GLU A 312 36.26 -19.83 12.79
C GLU A 312 36.96 -20.92 11.96
N VAL A 313 36.41 -22.14 11.95
CA VAL A 313 37.06 -23.31 11.33
C VAL A 313 36.88 -23.32 9.82
N PHE A 314 35.69 -23.00 9.31
CA PHE A 314 35.35 -23.07 7.90
C PHE A 314 35.00 -21.72 7.27
N GLY A 315 34.52 -20.75 8.06
CA GLY A 315 34.23 -19.39 7.62
C GLY A 315 35.41 -18.42 7.78
N VAL A 316 35.10 -17.12 7.80
CA VAL A 316 36.10 -16.04 7.91
C VAL A 316 36.41 -15.60 9.37
N GLY A 317 35.77 -16.24 10.36
CA GLY A 317 36.17 -16.19 11.78
C GLY A 317 35.86 -14.93 12.59
N GLN A 318 35.14 -13.94 12.06
CA GLN A 318 34.73 -12.75 12.84
C GLN A 318 33.53 -12.01 12.24
N PHE A 319 32.86 -11.20 13.08
CA PHE A 319 31.85 -10.22 12.67
C PHE A 319 32.36 -8.78 12.82
N PRO A 320 31.95 -7.85 11.93
CA PRO A 320 31.45 -8.17 10.60
C PRO A 320 32.49 -9.02 9.84
N ALA A 321 32.05 -9.94 8.97
CA ALA A 321 32.95 -10.73 8.13
C ALA A 321 33.90 -9.75 7.41
N ASP A 322 35.19 -9.74 7.81
CA ASP A 322 36.08 -8.57 7.66
C ASP A 322 36.21 -8.11 6.20
N ASP A 323 36.13 -6.79 6.02
CA ASP A 323 36.56 -6.07 4.83
C ASP A 323 38.07 -6.33 4.65
N ASP A 324 38.49 -6.96 3.56
CA ASP A 324 39.91 -7.00 3.20
C ASP A 324 40.49 -5.57 3.21
N GLU A 325 41.56 -5.36 3.98
CA GLU A 325 42.32 -4.09 4.02
C GLU A 325 42.96 -3.73 2.65
N GLU A 326 42.78 -4.55 1.60
CA GLU A 326 43.21 -4.30 0.22
C GLU A 326 42.09 -3.61 -0.59
N GLU A 327 41.99 -2.30 -0.33
CA GLU A 327 41.41 -1.18 -1.11
C GLU A 327 40.62 -1.49 -2.41
N ASP A 328 39.32 -1.15 -2.41
CA ASP A 328 38.72 -0.14 -3.32
C ASP A 328 37.29 0.34 -2.93
N TYR A 329 36.62 -0.26 -1.92
CA TYR A 329 35.29 0.16 -1.44
C TYR A 329 35.14 0.07 0.09
N VAL A 330 34.48 1.06 0.70
CA VAL A 330 34.13 1.08 2.13
C VAL A 330 32.67 1.51 2.24
N ALA A 331 31.78 0.59 2.66
CA ALA A 331 30.37 0.89 2.87
C ALA A 331 30.18 2.06 3.87
N PRO A 332 29.06 2.79 3.88
CA PRO A 332 28.81 3.82 4.89
C PRO A 332 28.94 3.27 6.32
N THR A 333 29.46 4.06 7.26
CA THR A 333 29.73 3.61 8.64
C THR A 333 28.47 3.10 9.35
N PHE A 334 27.33 3.79 9.19
CA PHE A 334 26.05 3.33 9.76
C PHE A 334 25.71 1.90 9.31
N TYR A 335 25.97 1.61 8.03
CA TYR A 335 25.68 0.33 7.42
C TYR A 335 26.65 -0.73 7.92
N GLN A 336 27.91 -0.39 8.19
CA GLN A 336 28.88 -1.34 8.76
C GLN A 336 28.54 -1.70 10.20
N ASP A 337 28.23 -0.70 11.03
CA ASP A 337 27.88 -0.88 12.44
C ASP A 337 26.59 -1.73 12.60
N ALA A 338 25.72 -1.72 11.59
CA ALA A 338 24.50 -2.51 11.54
C ALA A 338 24.72 -4.02 11.30
N ARG A 339 25.90 -4.47 10.87
CA ARG A 339 26.18 -5.83 10.36
C ARG A 339 26.65 -6.85 11.39
N ASP A 340 26.50 -6.58 12.69
CA ASP A 340 26.82 -7.55 13.73
C ASP A 340 25.55 -8.37 14.09
N PRO A 341 25.44 -9.63 13.64
CA PRO A 341 24.24 -10.43 13.88
C PRO A 341 24.01 -10.71 15.38
N GLU A 342 25.06 -10.85 16.19
CA GLU A 342 24.90 -11.12 17.63
C GLU A 342 24.33 -9.89 18.35
N GLU A 343 24.78 -8.69 17.97
CA GLU A 343 24.22 -7.43 18.48
C GLU A 343 22.75 -7.26 18.06
N ARG A 344 22.41 -7.59 16.81
CA ARG A 344 21.02 -7.53 16.32
C ARG A 344 20.12 -8.56 17.02
N GLU A 345 20.62 -9.75 17.34
CA GLU A 345 19.87 -10.71 18.15
C GLU A 345 19.64 -10.22 19.58
N GLU A 346 20.65 -9.61 20.22
CA GLU A 346 20.48 -9.00 21.55
C GLU A 346 19.44 -7.87 21.49
N GLU A 347 19.44 -7.07 20.42
CA GLU A 347 18.48 -6.00 20.18
C GLU A 347 17.03 -6.52 20.07
N VAL A 348 16.81 -7.63 19.34
CA VAL A 348 15.50 -8.29 19.25
C VAL A 348 15.09 -8.89 20.59
N ARG A 349 16.02 -9.48 21.36
CA ARG A 349 15.72 -9.99 22.71
C ARG A 349 15.37 -8.88 23.68
N ASP A 350 16.05 -7.73 23.61
CA ASP A 350 15.75 -6.54 24.42
C ASP A 350 14.35 -5.99 24.11
N LEU A 351 13.94 -5.98 22.83
CA LEU A 351 12.57 -5.65 22.42
C LEU A 351 11.54 -6.60 23.06
N ILE A 352 11.78 -7.91 23.00
CA ILE A 352 10.92 -8.93 23.62
C ILE A 352 10.87 -8.74 25.14
N ASP A 353 12.00 -8.47 25.79
CA ASP A 353 12.05 -8.23 27.23
C ASP A 353 11.30 -6.95 27.66
N GLU A 354 11.28 -5.91 26.81
CA GLU A 354 10.56 -4.67 27.06
C GLU A 354 9.03 -4.86 26.90
N ARG A 355 8.61 -5.60 25.87
CA ARG A 355 7.20 -5.67 25.44
C ARG A 355 6.48 -6.92 25.95
N GLY A 356 7.20 -8.01 26.14
CA GLY A 356 6.72 -9.31 26.58
C GLY A 356 6.83 -10.37 25.48
N ASP A 357 6.60 -9.97 24.24
CA ASP A 357 6.57 -10.78 23.02
C ASP A 357 6.93 -9.91 21.81
N ILE A 358 7.12 -10.54 20.64
CA ILE A 358 7.24 -9.86 19.35
C ILE A 358 5.98 -10.12 18.51
N SER A 359 5.50 -9.08 17.83
CA SER A 359 4.39 -9.19 16.88
C SER A 359 4.89 -9.40 15.44
N LEU A 360 3.98 -9.79 14.54
CA LEU A 360 4.26 -9.78 13.09
C LEU A 360 4.67 -8.37 12.63
N GLU A 361 3.97 -7.36 13.11
CA GLU A 361 4.19 -5.95 12.83
C GLU A 361 5.62 -5.53 13.17
N ASP A 362 6.11 -5.93 14.35
CA ASP A 362 7.49 -5.68 14.76
C ASP A 362 8.49 -6.35 13.83
N MET A 363 8.20 -7.57 13.36
CA MET A 363 9.03 -8.26 12.37
C MET A 363 9.05 -7.53 11.02
N LEU A 364 7.90 -7.02 10.54
CA LEU A 364 7.83 -6.21 9.33
C LEU A 364 8.70 -4.95 9.46
N ALA A 365 8.65 -4.27 10.61
CA ALA A 365 9.45 -3.09 10.91
C ALA A 365 10.96 -3.39 11.01
N LEU A 366 11.34 -4.53 11.60
CA LEU A 366 12.74 -4.99 11.65
C LEU A 366 13.31 -5.25 10.25
N VAL A 367 12.57 -5.97 9.40
CA VAL A 367 13.04 -6.23 8.02
C VAL A 367 13.12 -4.93 7.21
N ARG A 368 12.25 -3.95 7.48
CA ARG A 368 12.23 -2.60 6.85
C ARG A 368 13.37 -1.67 7.29
N ASP A 369 14.03 -1.92 8.40
CA ASP A 369 14.93 -0.97 9.04
C ASP A 369 16.00 -0.37 8.10
N PRO A 370 16.04 0.96 7.91
CA PRO A 370 17.00 1.63 7.02
C PRO A 370 18.47 1.51 7.42
N ARG A 371 18.79 1.01 8.61
CA ARG A 371 20.17 0.68 9.01
C ARG A 371 20.77 -0.40 8.12
N TRP A 372 19.95 -1.30 7.58
CA TRP A 372 20.40 -2.39 6.72
C TRP A 372 19.57 -2.57 5.44
N SER A 373 18.31 -2.15 5.40
CA SER A 373 17.50 -2.20 4.17
C SER A 373 17.79 -0.99 3.28
N THR A 374 18.33 -1.24 2.09
CA THR A 374 18.74 -0.18 1.13
C THR A 374 18.23 -0.50 -0.27
N ASP A 375 18.58 0.29 -1.29
CA ASP A 375 18.12 0.07 -2.67
C ASP A 375 18.71 -1.18 -3.34
N HIS A 376 19.70 -1.80 -2.69
CA HIS A 376 20.23 -3.11 -3.04
C HIS A 376 19.30 -4.25 -2.63
N ALA A 377 18.39 -4.05 -1.67
CA ALA A 377 17.40 -5.05 -1.30
C ALA A 377 16.43 -5.28 -2.47
N GLY A 378 16.49 -6.49 -3.06
CA GLY A 378 15.71 -6.87 -4.23
C GLY A 378 14.24 -7.19 -3.91
N TYR A 379 13.92 -7.45 -2.65
CA TYR A 379 12.60 -7.77 -2.12
C TYR A 379 12.68 -7.77 -0.59
N GLY A 380 11.58 -7.59 0.12
CA GLY A 380 11.46 -7.88 1.56
C GLY A 380 10.38 -8.94 1.77
N GLN A 381 10.59 -9.87 2.69
CA GLN A 381 9.55 -10.86 3.02
C GLN A 381 9.53 -11.26 4.48
N VAL A 382 8.34 -11.61 4.98
CA VAL A 382 8.12 -12.24 6.29
C VAL A 382 7.11 -13.36 6.14
N ALA A 383 7.54 -14.60 6.38
CA ALA A 383 6.65 -15.76 6.48
C ALA A 383 6.03 -15.77 7.88
N HIS A 384 4.70 -15.77 7.93
CA HIS A 384 3.91 -15.81 9.15
C HIS A 384 3.34 -17.22 9.34
N LEU A 385 4.10 -18.08 10.03
CA LEU A 385 3.82 -19.51 10.15
C LEU A 385 2.98 -19.78 11.39
N ARG A 386 1.65 -19.76 11.22
CA ARG A 386 0.70 -19.75 12.33
C ARG A 386 0.23 -21.15 12.73
N PRO A 387 0.19 -21.48 14.02
CA PRO A 387 -0.38 -22.73 14.49
C PRO A 387 -1.89 -22.78 14.25
N ASP A 388 -2.45 -24.00 14.16
CA ASP A 388 -3.90 -24.24 14.04
C ASP A 388 -4.59 -23.47 12.88
N THR A 389 -3.82 -23.12 11.84
CA THR A 389 -4.28 -22.40 10.65
C THR A 389 -4.49 -23.36 9.48
N HIS A 390 -5.49 -23.08 8.64
CA HIS A 390 -5.69 -23.87 7.42
C HIS A 390 -4.46 -23.69 6.50
N GLU A 391 -3.95 -24.78 5.90
CA GLU A 391 -2.70 -24.75 5.11
C GLU A 391 -2.69 -23.67 4.02
N GLU A 392 -3.81 -23.48 3.33
CA GLU A 392 -3.98 -22.43 2.29
C GLU A 392 -4.09 -20.99 2.84
N LEU A 393 -4.11 -20.82 4.16
CA LEU A 393 -4.11 -19.51 4.81
C LEU A 393 -2.76 -19.20 5.48
N GLN A 394 -1.75 -20.06 5.37
CA GLN A 394 -0.38 -19.64 5.70
C GLN A 394 0.03 -18.51 4.73
N THR A 395 0.71 -17.49 5.25
CA THR A 395 0.87 -16.21 4.55
C THR A 395 2.34 -15.82 4.44
N LEU A 396 2.74 -15.41 3.24
CA LEU A 396 3.99 -14.69 3.01
C LEU A 396 3.67 -13.21 2.81
N TRP A 397 4.13 -12.37 3.73
CA TRP A 397 4.09 -10.91 3.57
C TRP A 397 5.24 -10.49 2.67
N THR A 398 4.97 -9.79 1.58
CA THR A 398 5.98 -9.46 0.57
C THR A 398 5.97 -8.00 0.18
N ALA A 399 7.18 -7.45 0.10
CA ALA A 399 7.53 -6.21 -0.56
C ALA A 399 8.36 -6.56 -1.81
N THR A 400 7.95 -6.13 -3.00
CA THR A 400 8.57 -6.53 -4.28
C THR A 400 9.93 -5.88 -4.59
N THR A 401 10.41 -5.01 -3.70
CA THR A 401 11.76 -4.44 -3.65
C THR A 401 12.02 -4.03 -2.19
N SER A 402 13.08 -3.28 -1.92
CA SER A 402 13.36 -2.68 -0.60
C SER A 402 12.10 -2.22 0.13
N SER A 403 11.86 -2.83 1.30
CA SER A 403 10.72 -2.55 2.17
C SER A 403 10.74 -1.15 2.79
N VAL A 404 11.83 -0.39 2.62
CA VAL A 404 11.96 1.00 3.08
C VAL A 404 10.84 1.89 2.53
N THR A 405 10.41 1.67 1.29
CA THR A 405 9.35 2.45 0.62
C THR A 405 8.40 1.57 -0.20
N THR A 406 8.36 0.27 0.11
CA THR A 406 7.46 -0.68 -0.53
C THR A 406 6.54 -1.27 0.53
N PRO A 407 5.21 -1.18 0.35
CA PRO A 407 4.28 -1.85 1.24
C PRO A 407 4.46 -3.37 1.24
N TYR A 408 4.27 -3.98 2.40
CA TYR A 408 4.07 -5.41 2.54
C TYR A 408 2.62 -5.77 2.22
N VAL A 409 2.43 -6.62 1.22
CA VAL A 409 1.11 -7.18 0.90
C VAL A 409 1.09 -8.65 1.34
N PRO A 410 0.05 -9.11 2.07
CA PRO A 410 -0.09 -10.50 2.49
C PRO A 410 -0.49 -11.38 1.31
N ILE A 411 0.31 -12.41 1.04
CA ILE A 411 0.00 -13.41 0.01
C ILE A 411 -0.27 -14.75 0.71
N PRO A 412 -1.54 -15.12 0.93
CA PRO A 412 -1.89 -16.44 1.45
C PRO A 412 -1.62 -17.51 0.39
N ILE A 413 -1.19 -18.70 0.81
CA ILE A 413 -0.91 -19.86 -0.07
C ILE A 413 -2.10 -20.22 -0.98
N GLY A 414 -3.34 -19.94 -0.56
CA GLY A 414 -4.55 -20.16 -1.34
C GLY A 414 -4.69 -19.25 -2.56
N ALA A 415 -4.02 -18.10 -2.61
CA ALA A 415 -4.04 -17.23 -3.79
C ALA A 415 -3.41 -17.95 -4.99
N GLU A 416 -3.99 -17.82 -6.18
CA GLU A 416 -3.57 -18.59 -7.36
C GLU A 416 -2.67 -17.79 -8.30
N GLU A 417 -2.77 -16.45 -8.27
CA GLU A 417 -1.96 -15.59 -9.13
C GLU A 417 -1.84 -14.16 -8.59
N VAL A 418 -0.94 -13.38 -9.20
CA VAL A 418 -0.74 -11.94 -8.92
C VAL A 418 -0.96 -11.10 -10.19
N PRO A 419 -1.24 -9.80 -10.10
CA PRO A 419 -1.44 -8.94 -11.27
C PRO A 419 -0.22 -8.87 -12.20
N PRO A 420 -0.38 -8.66 -13.52
CA PRO A 420 0.71 -8.56 -14.48
C PRO A 420 1.80 -7.53 -14.15
N GLU A 421 1.46 -6.47 -13.42
CA GLU A 421 2.33 -5.40 -12.92
C GLU A 421 3.43 -5.93 -11.98
N PHE A 422 3.15 -7.04 -11.30
CA PHE A 422 4.01 -7.68 -10.31
C PHE A 422 4.70 -8.94 -10.84
N ARG A 423 4.39 -9.37 -12.07
CA ARG A 423 5.03 -10.50 -12.76
C ARG A 423 6.26 -10.05 -13.55
N GLN A 424 6.95 -11.01 -14.18
CA GLN A 424 8.16 -10.76 -14.96
C GLN A 424 7.92 -9.85 -16.20
N HIS A 425 8.43 -8.62 -16.18
CA HIS A 425 8.48 -7.73 -17.35
C HIS A 425 9.79 -7.91 -18.14
N ARG A 426 9.71 -8.47 -19.35
CA ARG A 426 10.91 -8.95 -20.06
C ARG A 426 11.88 -7.87 -20.52
N TYR A 427 11.43 -6.67 -20.89
CA TYR A 427 12.34 -5.59 -21.31
C TYR A 427 13.37 -5.18 -20.24
N MET A 428 13.25 -5.70 -19.02
CA MET A 428 14.18 -5.54 -17.91
C MET A 428 14.92 -6.84 -17.53
N THR A 429 14.85 -7.89 -18.37
CA THR A 429 15.47 -9.21 -18.12
C THR A 429 16.55 -9.55 -19.12
N SER A 430 17.51 -10.36 -18.69
CA SER A 430 18.69 -10.70 -19.49
C SER A 430 18.33 -11.48 -20.73
N GLY A 431 19.03 -11.17 -21.83
CA GLY A 431 18.77 -11.76 -23.14
C GLY A 431 17.52 -11.24 -23.86
N SER A 432 16.79 -10.26 -23.31
CA SER A 432 15.62 -9.70 -23.99
C SER A 432 15.98 -8.84 -25.21
N PRO A 433 15.22 -8.93 -26.32
CA PRO A 433 15.49 -8.15 -27.53
C PRO A 433 15.36 -6.63 -27.28
N SER A 434 16.33 -5.85 -27.75
CA SER A 434 16.37 -4.39 -27.55
C SER A 434 15.33 -3.58 -28.35
N ASP A 435 14.61 -4.21 -29.28
CA ASP A 435 13.93 -3.48 -30.36
C ASP A 435 12.39 -3.57 -30.33
N PHE A 436 11.82 -4.78 -30.36
CA PHE A 436 10.39 -4.99 -30.58
C PHE A 436 9.79 -5.94 -29.55
N LEU A 437 8.69 -5.50 -28.95
CA LEU A 437 7.82 -6.36 -28.16
C LEU A 437 7.13 -7.38 -29.06
N SER A 438 7.16 -8.64 -28.62
CA SER A 438 6.31 -9.66 -29.23
C SER A 438 4.85 -9.38 -28.87
N ASP A 439 3.93 -9.58 -29.82
CA ASP A 439 2.50 -9.35 -29.64
C ASP A 439 1.97 -10.07 -28.37
N ASP A 440 2.52 -11.23 -28.03
CA ASP A 440 2.11 -12.03 -26.87
C ASP A 440 2.41 -11.36 -25.52
N TYR A 441 3.37 -10.43 -25.47
CA TYR A 441 3.79 -9.77 -24.24
C TYR A 441 3.39 -8.30 -24.19
N GLN A 442 2.82 -7.77 -25.28
CA GLN A 442 2.50 -6.36 -25.42
C GLN A 442 1.56 -5.85 -24.32
N ALA A 443 0.60 -6.67 -23.88
CA ALA A 443 -0.37 -6.25 -22.86
C ALA A 443 0.29 -6.11 -21.49
N GLN A 444 1.04 -7.12 -21.05
CA GLN A 444 1.76 -7.09 -19.78
C GLN A 444 2.87 -6.04 -19.78
N GLU A 445 3.73 -6.01 -20.81
CA GLU A 445 4.82 -5.03 -20.89
C GLU A 445 4.31 -3.59 -21.15
N GLY A 446 3.00 -3.42 -21.36
CA GLY A 446 2.32 -2.12 -21.43
C GLY A 446 1.79 -1.62 -20.09
N THR A 447 1.73 -2.47 -19.06
CA THR A 447 1.39 -2.05 -17.70
C THR A 447 2.56 -1.33 -17.05
N ARG A 448 2.34 -0.72 -15.89
CA ARG A 448 3.46 -0.32 -15.02
C ARG A 448 4.11 -1.56 -14.43
N TYR A 449 5.36 -1.42 -13.99
CA TYR A 449 6.12 -2.49 -13.37
C TYR A 449 6.41 -2.13 -11.91
N GLY A 450 5.85 -2.90 -10.98
CA GLY A 450 5.82 -2.58 -9.55
C GLY A 450 7.19 -2.24 -8.97
N THR A 451 8.19 -3.11 -9.15
CA THR A 451 9.58 -2.89 -8.66
C THR A 451 10.14 -1.53 -9.07
N ARG A 452 9.87 -1.08 -10.30
CA ARG A 452 10.38 0.21 -10.78
C ARG A 452 9.63 1.39 -10.17
N GLU A 453 8.32 1.28 -9.99
CA GLU A 453 7.53 2.34 -9.37
C GLU A 453 7.89 2.50 -7.88
N PHE A 454 8.07 1.40 -7.14
CA PHE A 454 8.53 1.47 -5.75
C PHE A 454 9.98 1.98 -5.63
N LYS A 455 10.89 1.57 -6.52
CA LYS A 455 12.24 2.16 -6.56
C LYS A 455 12.21 3.65 -6.89
N ARG A 456 11.28 4.12 -7.74
CA ARG A 456 11.08 5.56 -8.00
C ARG A 456 10.73 6.28 -6.70
N LEU A 457 9.76 5.78 -5.93
CA LEU A 457 9.39 6.36 -4.64
C LEU A 457 10.59 6.43 -3.70
N MET A 458 11.35 5.33 -3.59
CA MET A 458 12.57 5.27 -2.77
C MET A 458 13.54 6.39 -3.13
N TYR A 459 13.86 6.55 -4.41
CA TYR A 459 14.83 7.54 -4.87
C TYR A 459 14.37 8.97 -4.65
N LEU A 460 13.07 9.24 -4.69
CA LEU A 460 12.52 10.55 -4.38
C LEU A 460 12.56 10.80 -2.86
N ALA A 461 12.04 9.88 -2.06
CA ALA A 461 11.95 10.03 -0.61
C ALA A 461 13.34 10.12 0.06
N CYS A 462 14.30 9.33 -0.42
CA CYS A 462 15.66 9.31 0.13
C CYS A 462 16.56 10.48 -0.36
N GLU A 463 16.09 11.40 -1.22
CA GLU A 463 16.89 12.60 -1.57
C GLU A 463 17.02 13.56 -0.38
N GLU A 464 15.99 13.68 0.46
CA GLU A 464 16.03 14.38 1.75
C GLU A 464 15.23 13.57 2.80
N PRO A 465 15.81 12.48 3.35
CA PRO A 465 15.09 11.54 4.20
C PRO A 465 14.56 12.20 5.49
N GLY A 466 15.28 13.19 6.03
CA GLY A 466 14.86 14.05 7.14
C GLY A 466 13.48 14.71 6.98
N GLU A 467 13.02 14.82 5.73
CA GLU A 467 11.78 15.49 5.37
C GLU A 467 10.70 14.53 4.89
N PHE A 468 11.05 13.54 4.09
CA PHE A 468 10.06 12.70 3.43
C PHE A 468 9.92 11.30 4.02
N TYR A 469 10.98 10.76 4.67
CA TYR A 469 11.01 9.35 5.02
C TYR A 469 9.90 8.98 6.03
N THR A 470 9.76 9.76 7.10
CA THR A 470 8.75 9.51 8.13
C THR A 470 7.34 9.53 7.54
N ASP A 471 7.02 10.54 6.73
CA ASP A 471 5.67 10.70 6.22
C ASP A 471 5.33 9.64 5.16
N VAL A 472 6.25 9.36 4.24
CA VAL A 472 6.09 8.26 3.25
C VAL A 472 5.94 6.91 3.95
N THR A 473 6.77 6.64 4.95
CA THR A 473 6.69 5.36 5.69
C THR A 473 5.42 5.31 6.54
N GLY A 474 4.95 6.44 7.07
CA GLY A 474 3.69 6.55 7.78
C GLY A 474 2.50 6.13 6.93
N GLU A 475 2.37 6.66 5.72
CA GLU A 475 1.29 6.29 4.79
C GLU A 475 1.36 4.81 4.35
N ILE A 476 2.58 4.29 4.16
CA ILE A 476 2.79 2.87 3.86
C ILE A 476 2.36 1.98 5.04
N GLU A 477 2.71 2.38 6.27
CA GLU A 477 2.37 1.62 7.46
C GLU A 477 0.89 1.72 7.83
N ASP A 478 0.25 2.87 7.58
CA ASP A 478 -1.21 3.02 7.67
C ASP A 478 -1.91 2.02 6.74
N PHE A 479 -1.49 1.97 5.46
CA PHE A 479 -2.01 0.98 4.51
C PHE A 479 -1.81 -0.46 5.01
N GLU A 480 -0.65 -0.79 5.57
CA GLU A 480 -0.37 -2.12 6.11
C GLU A 480 -1.21 -2.47 7.34
N LEU A 481 -1.45 -1.50 8.23
CA LEU A 481 -2.31 -1.67 9.41
C LEU A 481 -3.76 -1.94 8.99
N ASP A 482 -4.22 -1.32 7.91
CA ASP A 482 -5.54 -1.61 7.35
C ASP A 482 -5.60 -3.05 6.79
N LEU A 483 -4.58 -3.50 6.06
CA LEU A 483 -4.50 -4.89 5.59
C LEU A 483 -4.50 -5.90 6.75
N LEU A 484 -3.79 -5.58 7.83
CA LEU A 484 -3.77 -6.39 9.06
C LEU A 484 -5.15 -6.45 9.72
N ALA A 485 -5.87 -5.32 9.75
CA ALA A 485 -7.22 -5.25 10.32
C ALA A 485 -8.26 -6.03 9.50
N GLU A 486 -8.14 -6.03 8.17
CA GLU A 486 -9.03 -6.77 7.25
C GLU A 486 -8.82 -8.28 7.29
N ARG A 487 -7.59 -8.72 7.57
CA ARG A 487 -7.15 -10.12 7.49
C ARG A 487 -8.11 -11.09 8.17
N ASP A 488 -8.50 -10.78 9.42
CA ASP A 488 -9.31 -11.70 10.23
C ASP A 488 -10.70 -11.96 9.62
N GLU A 489 -11.30 -10.95 8.97
CA GLU A 489 -12.57 -11.11 8.27
C GLU A 489 -12.41 -11.92 6.97
N LEU A 490 -11.42 -11.58 6.14
CA LEU A 490 -11.12 -12.30 4.91
C LEU A 490 -10.85 -13.80 5.18
N GLU A 491 -10.04 -14.09 6.19
CA GLU A 491 -9.73 -15.45 6.58
C GLU A 491 -10.95 -16.18 7.12
N SER A 492 -11.79 -15.52 7.92
CA SER A 492 -13.02 -16.13 8.40
C SER A 492 -13.92 -16.54 7.24
N GLN A 493 -14.07 -15.69 6.23
CA GLN A 493 -14.85 -15.99 5.02
C GLN A 493 -14.24 -17.15 4.23
N ALA A 494 -12.93 -17.13 4.00
CA ALA A 494 -12.23 -18.21 3.32
C ALA A 494 -12.35 -19.55 4.07
N ARG A 495 -12.20 -19.55 5.41
CA ARG A 495 -12.37 -20.76 6.25
C ARG A 495 -13.79 -21.31 6.16
N GLU A 496 -14.82 -20.47 6.16
CA GLU A 496 -16.20 -20.92 5.98
C GLU A 496 -16.42 -21.61 4.63
N LEU A 497 -15.80 -21.09 3.56
CA LEU A 497 -15.85 -21.69 2.22
C LEU A 497 -15.10 -23.04 2.18
N PHE A 498 -13.90 -23.11 2.76
CA PHE A 498 -13.16 -24.38 2.90
C PHE A 498 -13.96 -25.43 3.69
N ASP A 499 -14.55 -25.04 4.83
CA ASP A 499 -15.38 -25.92 5.67
C ASP A 499 -16.67 -26.37 4.96
N ALA A 500 -17.21 -25.55 4.06
CA ALA A 500 -18.34 -25.90 3.21
C ALA A 500 -17.95 -26.82 2.04
N GLY A 501 -16.65 -27.03 1.80
CA GLY A 501 -16.10 -27.82 0.70
C GLY A 501 -16.04 -27.08 -0.63
N ASP A 502 -16.04 -25.74 -0.61
CA ASP A 502 -15.98 -24.86 -1.76
C ASP A 502 -14.60 -24.17 -1.87
N ALA A 503 -13.55 -24.98 -2.05
CA ALA A 503 -12.18 -24.48 -2.15
C ALA A 503 -11.94 -23.58 -3.37
N GLU A 504 -12.72 -23.75 -4.45
CA GLU A 504 -12.62 -22.90 -5.65
C GLU A 504 -13.02 -21.46 -5.31
N ALA A 505 -14.18 -21.28 -4.65
CA ALA A 505 -14.63 -19.96 -4.20
C ALA A 505 -13.69 -19.35 -3.15
N ALA A 506 -13.12 -20.16 -2.24
CA ALA A 506 -12.17 -19.67 -1.25
C ALA A 506 -10.91 -19.11 -1.92
N ARG A 507 -10.34 -19.82 -2.90
CA ARG A 507 -9.15 -19.36 -3.64
C ARG A 507 -9.43 -18.18 -4.53
N GLU A 508 -10.62 -18.11 -5.15
CA GLU A 508 -11.07 -16.95 -5.92
C GLU A 508 -11.11 -15.70 -5.03
N LEU A 509 -11.75 -15.79 -3.85
CA LEU A 509 -11.78 -14.71 -2.86
C LEU A 509 -10.37 -14.25 -2.45
N LEU A 510 -9.47 -15.18 -2.12
CA LEU A 510 -8.10 -14.85 -1.72
C LEU A 510 -7.30 -14.23 -2.87
N THR A 511 -7.50 -14.72 -4.10
CA THR A 511 -6.79 -14.23 -5.30
C THR A 511 -7.28 -12.83 -5.69
N GLU A 512 -8.58 -12.58 -5.63
CA GLU A 512 -9.18 -11.26 -5.89
C GLU A 512 -8.63 -10.23 -4.89
N ASN A 513 -8.66 -10.54 -3.59
CA ASN A 513 -8.12 -9.67 -2.56
C ASN A 513 -6.62 -9.38 -2.76
N VAL A 514 -5.79 -10.41 -3.01
CA VAL A 514 -4.37 -10.21 -3.32
C VAL A 514 -4.17 -9.29 -4.52
N GLY A 515 -4.95 -9.49 -5.58
CA GLY A 515 -4.88 -8.67 -6.78
C GLY A 515 -5.21 -7.21 -6.52
N GLU A 516 -6.28 -6.96 -5.76
CA GLU A 516 -6.72 -5.61 -5.37
C GLU A 516 -5.67 -4.91 -4.51
N ARG A 517 -5.21 -5.56 -3.43
CA ARG A 517 -4.26 -4.94 -2.50
C ARG A 517 -2.89 -4.68 -3.13
N LEU A 518 -2.44 -5.55 -4.04
CA LEU A 518 -1.23 -5.29 -4.83
C LEU A 518 -1.40 -4.05 -5.73
N LEU A 519 -2.52 -3.91 -6.44
CA LEU A 519 -2.76 -2.75 -7.30
C LEU A 519 -2.90 -1.45 -6.48
N GLU A 520 -3.62 -1.48 -5.36
CA GLU A 520 -3.73 -0.34 -4.44
C GLU A 520 -2.38 0.09 -3.86
N SER A 521 -1.52 -0.88 -3.51
CA SER A 521 -0.16 -0.57 -3.05
C SER A 521 0.66 0.18 -4.12
N MET A 522 0.41 -0.13 -5.41
CA MET A 522 1.07 0.55 -6.52
C MET A 522 0.52 1.96 -6.72
N ASP A 523 -0.80 2.12 -6.61
CA ASP A 523 -1.45 3.43 -6.68
C ASP A 523 -0.99 4.35 -5.54
N LEU A 524 -0.84 3.82 -4.32
CA LEU A 524 -0.26 4.54 -3.18
C LEU A 524 1.15 5.02 -3.50
N ALA A 525 2.01 4.13 -3.99
CA ALA A 525 3.39 4.49 -4.33
C ALA A 525 3.48 5.54 -5.44
N MET A 526 2.58 5.50 -6.44
CA MET A 526 2.52 6.52 -7.48
C MET A 526 2.09 7.88 -6.92
N ALA A 527 1.08 7.92 -6.05
CA ALA A 527 0.62 9.15 -5.43
C ALA A 527 1.70 9.79 -4.54
N LEU A 528 2.33 8.99 -3.66
CA LEU A 528 3.44 9.45 -2.82
C LEU A 528 4.61 9.94 -3.65
N SER A 529 4.92 9.24 -4.76
CA SER A 529 6.01 9.67 -5.65
C SER A 529 5.72 11.03 -6.30
N ASP A 530 4.49 11.25 -6.76
CA ASP A 530 4.11 12.52 -7.38
C ASP A 530 4.13 13.67 -6.36
N GLU A 531 3.69 13.42 -5.13
CA GLU A 531 3.72 14.39 -4.03
C GLU A 531 5.15 14.78 -3.64
N VAL A 532 6.00 13.79 -3.35
CA VAL A 532 7.41 14.03 -3.00
C VAL A 532 8.15 14.71 -4.15
N GLU A 533 7.88 14.33 -5.40
CA GLU A 533 8.48 14.98 -6.57
C GLU A 533 8.07 16.46 -6.67
N ASP A 534 6.81 16.79 -6.43
CA ASP A 534 6.31 18.17 -6.46
C ASP A 534 6.89 19.04 -5.33
N ASP A 535 7.04 18.50 -4.11
CA ASP A 535 7.71 19.20 -3.00
C ASP A 535 9.20 19.39 -3.31
N LEU A 536 9.89 18.35 -3.80
CA LEU A 536 11.28 18.46 -4.24
C LEU A 536 11.47 19.58 -5.28
N ARG A 537 10.59 19.65 -6.29
CA ARG A 537 10.64 20.71 -7.33
C ARG A 537 10.39 22.10 -6.75
N THR A 538 9.53 22.22 -5.75
CA THR A 538 9.09 23.51 -5.20
C THR A 538 10.06 24.06 -4.16
N ASN A 539 10.55 23.20 -3.27
CA ASN A 539 11.26 23.59 -2.05
C ASN A 539 12.75 23.22 -2.04
N TRP A 540 13.17 22.16 -2.73
CA TRP A 540 14.51 21.56 -2.58
C TRP A 540 15.40 21.60 -3.85
N ASP A 541 14.79 21.72 -5.03
CA ASP A 541 15.37 21.44 -6.35
C ASP A 541 15.84 19.99 -6.50
N ILE A 542 15.31 19.28 -7.50
CA ILE A 542 15.82 17.96 -7.89
C ILE A 542 17.30 18.08 -8.28
N ARG A 543 18.16 17.27 -7.67
CA ARG A 543 19.61 17.27 -7.92
C ARG A 543 19.90 16.95 -9.39
N GLU A 544 20.61 17.85 -10.09
CA GLU A 544 21.25 17.51 -11.36
C GLU A 544 22.58 16.76 -11.09
N PRO A 545 22.93 15.74 -11.89
CA PRO A 545 24.20 15.04 -11.75
C PRO A 545 25.38 15.98 -12.10
N GLU A 546 26.46 15.93 -11.31
CA GLU A 546 27.61 16.85 -11.45
C GLU A 546 28.85 16.22 -12.18
N GLY A 547 28.74 14.99 -12.70
CA GLY A 547 29.84 14.23 -13.35
C GLY A 547 29.63 13.88 -14.84
N GLU A 548 30.74 13.68 -15.59
CA GLU A 548 30.74 13.23 -17.01
C GLU A 548 31.10 11.73 -17.19
N GLU A 549 31.59 11.04 -16.14
CA GLU A 549 32.05 9.65 -16.18
C GLU A 549 31.28 8.81 -15.17
N PHE A 550 30.63 7.74 -15.64
CA PHE A 550 30.17 6.63 -14.81
C PHE A 550 31.37 5.68 -14.66
N GLU A 551 32.06 5.70 -13.54
CA GLU A 551 33.04 4.66 -13.21
C GLU A 551 32.27 3.49 -12.58
N GLY A 552 31.93 2.47 -13.38
CA GLY A 552 31.30 1.23 -12.92
C GLY A 552 30.12 0.79 -13.79
N ASP A 553 29.99 -0.52 -13.99
CA ASP A 553 28.86 -1.13 -14.73
C ASP A 553 27.51 -0.98 -13.99
N ARG A 554 27.50 -0.45 -12.75
CA ARG A 554 26.36 -0.43 -11.81
C ARG A 554 25.47 0.82 -11.79
N SER A 555 25.36 1.52 -12.92
CA SER A 555 24.55 2.76 -12.99
C SER A 555 23.05 2.54 -13.25
N GLU A 556 22.60 1.29 -13.40
CA GLU A 556 21.21 0.95 -13.64
C GLU A 556 20.65 0.12 -12.48
N THR A 557 19.49 0.53 -11.98
CA THR A 557 18.83 -0.03 -10.78
C THR A 557 18.10 -1.34 -11.07
N THR A 558 18.10 -1.72 -12.34
CA THR A 558 17.39 -2.84 -12.95
C THR A 558 18.03 -3.11 -14.32
N PRO A 559 19.33 -3.43 -14.39
CA PRO A 559 19.99 -3.65 -15.66
C PRO A 559 19.35 -4.86 -16.36
N PRO A 560 19.15 -4.83 -17.68
CA PRO A 560 18.69 -6.00 -18.39
C PRO A 560 19.69 -7.16 -18.26
N ALA A 561 21.01 -6.91 -18.19
CA ALA A 561 22.02 -7.95 -17.96
C ALA A 561 22.53 -7.95 -16.51
N SER A 562 22.83 -9.13 -15.94
CA SER A 562 23.42 -9.23 -14.60
C SER A 562 24.74 -8.46 -14.49
N GLN A 563 24.96 -7.90 -13.32
CA GLN A 563 26.25 -7.32 -12.92
C GLN A 563 26.88 -8.18 -11.84
N ASP A 564 28.21 -8.13 -11.73
CA ASP A 564 28.90 -8.76 -10.60
C ASP A 564 28.42 -8.14 -9.29
N MET A 565 28.38 -8.92 -8.21
CA MET A 565 28.06 -8.48 -6.86
C MET A 565 29.27 -7.96 -6.06
N GLY A 566 30.50 -8.14 -6.57
CA GLY A 566 31.76 -7.59 -6.06
C GLY A 566 32.28 -6.31 -6.75
N GLY A 567 31.81 -5.95 -7.94
CA GLY A 567 32.30 -4.76 -8.67
C GLY A 567 32.27 -3.41 -7.89
N PRO A 568 33.16 -2.45 -8.19
CA PRO A 568 33.30 -1.17 -7.49
C PRO A 568 32.16 -0.20 -7.86
N GLY A 569 30.95 -0.46 -7.34
CA GLY A 569 29.83 0.48 -7.38
C GLY A 569 29.84 1.34 -6.12
N THR A 570 30.18 2.62 -6.27
CA THR A 570 30.48 3.55 -5.18
C THR A 570 29.26 4.26 -4.56
N GLU A 571 28.03 3.98 -5.03
CA GLU A 571 26.83 4.71 -4.62
C GLU A 571 25.66 3.74 -4.35
N MET A 572 25.20 3.69 -3.09
CA MET A 572 24.01 2.96 -2.63
C MET A 572 22.98 3.98 -2.17
N VAL A 573 21.76 3.93 -2.69
CA VAL A 573 20.69 4.81 -2.21
C VAL A 573 20.09 4.22 -0.93
N ASN A 574 19.99 5.05 0.09
CA ASN A 574 19.44 4.68 1.39
C ASN A 574 18.72 5.89 1.99
N CYS A 575 17.76 5.61 2.87
CA CYS A 575 17.01 6.62 3.61
C CYS A 575 17.55 6.83 5.04
N TYR A 576 18.73 6.29 5.37
CA TYR A 576 19.28 6.41 6.72
C TYR A 576 19.70 7.86 7.02
N ASP A 577 19.36 8.31 8.22
CA ASP A 577 19.73 9.61 8.79
C ASP A 577 19.92 9.46 10.30
N ASP A 578 21.05 9.95 10.82
CA ASP A 578 21.46 9.76 12.22
C ASP A 578 20.44 10.33 13.22
N ASP A 579 19.76 11.43 12.90
CA ASP A 579 18.82 12.07 13.81
C ASP A 579 17.45 11.36 13.75
N LEU A 580 17.03 10.92 12.57
CA LEU A 580 15.77 10.18 12.41
C LEU A 580 15.82 8.75 12.97
N HIS A 581 16.98 8.08 12.87
CA HIS A 581 17.11 6.65 13.15
C HIS A 581 17.81 6.35 14.49
N ALA A 582 17.93 7.37 15.36
CA ALA A 582 18.58 7.22 16.67
C ALA A 582 17.83 6.28 17.64
N ASP A 583 16.51 6.13 17.48
CA ASP A 583 15.61 5.38 18.38
C ASP A 583 15.14 4.05 17.77
N TYR A 584 15.89 3.48 16.82
CA TYR A 584 15.63 2.13 16.31
C TYR A 584 16.15 1.05 17.30
N PRO A 585 15.52 -0.15 17.32
CA PRO A 585 14.42 -0.59 16.46
C PRO A 585 13.08 0.01 16.91
N ARG A 586 12.22 0.34 15.95
CA ARG A 586 10.93 1.00 16.22
C ARG A 586 9.75 0.04 16.12
N THR A 587 8.60 0.45 16.65
CA THR A 587 7.31 -0.19 16.33
C THR A 587 6.93 0.09 14.88
N HIS A 588 6.26 -0.87 14.26
CA HIS A 588 5.42 -0.61 13.08
C HIS A 588 4.32 0.40 13.46
N GLY A 589 3.96 1.28 12.53
CA GLY A 589 3.00 2.35 12.77
C GLY A 589 3.56 3.51 13.60
N ALA A 590 4.84 3.51 13.99
CA ALA A 590 5.41 4.63 14.76
C ALA A 590 5.32 5.98 14.03
N TYR A 591 5.16 5.94 12.72
CA TYR A 591 5.04 7.11 11.86
C TYR A 591 3.61 7.38 11.38
N THR A 592 2.62 6.60 11.83
CA THR A 592 1.20 6.82 11.48
C THR A 592 0.52 7.85 12.39
N ASP A 593 1.05 8.02 13.61
CA ASP A 593 0.70 9.08 14.57
C ASP A 593 1.30 10.45 14.17
N VAL A 594 1.39 10.75 12.87
CA VAL A 594 1.37 12.15 12.46
C VAL A 594 -0.03 12.63 12.80
N ALA A 595 -0.13 13.58 13.74
CA ALA A 595 -1.41 14.20 14.07
C ALA A 595 -2.09 14.56 12.73
N PRO A 596 -3.33 14.10 12.47
CA PRO A 596 -3.98 14.38 11.21
C PRO A 596 -3.87 15.88 10.98
N ASP A 597 -3.54 16.28 9.75
CA ASP A 597 -3.57 17.69 9.39
C ASP A 597 -4.93 18.20 9.90
N PRO A 598 -4.97 19.24 10.76
CA PRO A 598 -6.24 19.77 11.23
C PRO A 598 -7.08 20.30 10.06
N VAL A 599 -6.58 20.28 8.82
CA VAL A 599 -7.30 20.53 7.59
C VAL A 599 -7.32 19.31 6.66
N ASP A 600 -8.48 18.67 6.56
CA ASP A 600 -8.80 17.65 5.55
C ASP A 600 -9.39 18.27 4.27
N ARG A 601 -9.28 17.58 3.13
CA ARG A 601 -9.97 17.96 1.88
C ARG A 601 -10.75 16.78 1.28
N ILE A 602 -12.02 17.00 0.95
CA ILE A 602 -12.86 16.09 0.17
C ILE A 602 -13.12 16.71 -1.21
N SER A 603 -12.65 16.08 -2.28
CA SER A 603 -12.78 16.60 -3.65
C SER A 603 -12.64 15.52 -4.71
N GLY A 604 -13.34 15.68 -5.83
CA GLY A 604 -13.09 14.95 -7.08
C GLY A 604 -12.72 15.89 -8.25
N ASP A 605 -12.54 15.35 -9.45
CA ASP A 605 -12.15 16.14 -10.63
C ASP A 605 -13.25 17.12 -11.07
N ASP A 606 -14.50 16.80 -10.70
CA ASP A 606 -15.65 17.67 -10.90
C ASP A 606 -16.61 17.64 -9.69
N ARG A 607 -17.73 18.37 -9.81
CA ARG A 607 -18.76 18.48 -8.76
C ARG A 607 -19.54 17.18 -8.53
N ILE A 608 -19.65 16.33 -9.55
CA ILE A 608 -20.32 15.03 -9.42
C ILE A 608 -19.39 14.13 -8.62
N GLU A 609 -18.11 14.05 -8.99
CA GLU A 609 -17.12 13.27 -8.24
C GLU A 609 -16.96 13.77 -6.80
N THR A 610 -16.95 15.09 -6.58
CA THR A 610 -16.94 15.64 -5.22
C THR A 610 -18.17 15.20 -4.40
N ALA A 611 -19.36 15.12 -5.02
CA ALA A 611 -20.55 14.57 -4.37
C ALA A 611 -20.44 13.05 -4.12
N LEU A 612 -19.76 12.31 -4.99
CA LEU A 612 -19.46 10.88 -4.78
C LEU A 612 -18.47 10.68 -3.63
N GLU A 613 -17.40 11.48 -3.53
CA GLU A 613 -16.47 11.41 -2.39
C GLU A 613 -17.16 11.71 -1.06
N LEU A 614 -18.11 12.65 -1.05
CA LEU A 614 -18.96 12.91 0.11
C LEU A 614 -19.89 11.73 0.42
N ALA A 615 -20.45 11.07 -0.59
CA ALA A 615 -21.29 9.89 -0.42
C ALA A 615 -20.52 8.68 0.14
N ARG A 616 -19.24 8.55 -0.19
CA ARG A 616 -18.34 7.53 0.36
C ARG A 616 -18.04 7.68 1.84
N THR A 617 -18.42 8.80 2.45
CA THR A 617 -18.37 8.95 3.91
C THR A 617 -19.47 8.15 4.63
N PHE A 618 -20.46 7.65 3.89
CA PHE A 618 -21.49 6.73 4.39
C PHE A 618 -21.07 5.29 4.10
N ASP A 619 -21.09 4.42 5.10
CA ASP A 619 -20.79 2.99 4.89
C ASP A 619 -21.88 2.31 4.04
N ALA A 620 -23.13 2.68 4.30
CA ALA A 620 -24.32 2.27 3.54
C ALA A 620 -25.45 3.30 3.73
N SER A 621 -26.41 3.32 2.80
CA SER A 621 -27.64 4.11 2.91
C SER A 621 -28.76 3.45 2.11
N ASP A 622 -29.92 3.24 2.73
CA ASP A 622 -31.11 2.69 2.05
C ASP A 622 -31.71 3.69 1.04
N GLU A 623 -31.42 4.98 1.24
CA GLU A 623 -31.98 6.09 0.48
C GLU A 623 -30.87 6.94 -0.18
N VAL A 624 -31.16 7.56 -1.33
CA VAL A 624 -30.33 8.58 -1.97
C VAL A 624 -31.17 9.76 -2.44
N VAL A 625 -30.63 10.97 -2.35
CA VAL A 625 -31.26 12.17 -2.92
C VAL A 625 -30.54 12.56 -4.21
N ILE A 626 -31.28 12.66 -5.31
CA ILE A 626 -30.74 12.92 -6.64
C ILE A 626 -31.06 14.36 -7.06
N GLY A 627 -30.00 15.16 -7.22
CA GLY A 627 -30.04 16.52 -7.72
C GLY A 627 -29.42 16.66 -9.11
N ARG A 628 -29.76 17.75 -9.80
CA ARG A 628 -29.18 18.10 -11.09
C ARG A 628 -27.82 18.79 -10.90
N ALA A 629 -26.81 18.38 -11.66
CA ALA A 629 -25.44 18.88 -11.49
C ALA A 629 -25.20 20.29 -12.05
N ASP A 630 -25.94 20.74 -13.06
CA ASP A 630 -25.71 22.02 -13.76
C ASP A 630 -26.67 23.16 -13.38
N ASP A 631 -27.70 22.90 -12.56
CA ASP A 631 -28.63 23.91 -12.01
C ASP A 631 -29.02 23.56 -10.56
N TYR A 632 -29.00 24.55 -9.66
CA TYR A 632 -29.16 24.35 -8.22
C TYR A 632 -30.61 24.38 -7.73
N ALA A 633 -31.51 25.04 -8.46
CA ALA A 633 -32.72 25.62 -7.88
C ALA A 633 -33.65 24.60 -7.19
N ASP A 634 -33.84 23.44 -7.81
CA ASP A 634 -34.71 22.39 -7.29
C ASP A 634 -34.02 21.58 -6.17
N ALA A 635 -32.68 21.58 -6.12
CA ALA A 635 -31.90 20.80 -5.17
C ALA A 635 -31.58 21.55 -3.86
N LEU A 636 -31.71 22.89 -3.82
CA LEU A 636 -31.39 23.71 -2.63
C LEU A 636 -32.15 23.32 -1.35
N ALA A 637 -33.33 22.71 -1.46
CA ALA A 637 -34.10 22.22 -0.32
C ALA A 637 -33.83 20.74 0.01
N GLY A 638 -32.96 20.07 -0.74
CA GLY A 638 -32.68 18.65 -0.62
C GLY A 638 -31.86 18.25 0.59
N GLY A 639 -31.05 19.15 1.15
CA GLY A 639 -30.19 18.86 2.31
C GLY A 639 -30.96 18.31 3.52
N PRO A 640 -32.03 18.98 3.98
CA PRO A 640 -32.89 18.46 5.05
C PRO A 640 -33.52 17.10 4.74
N LEU A 641 -33.95 16.87 3.49
CA LEU A 641 -34.53 15.59 3.09
C LEU A 641 -33.50 14.46 3.12
N ALA A 642 -32.31 14.73 2.59
CA ALA A 642 -31.19 13.81 2.62
C ALA A 642 -30.80 13.45 4.06
N ALA A 643 -30.67 14.44 4.94
CA ALA A 643 -30.35 14.19 6.35
C ALA A 643 -31.47 13.45 7.12
N ALA A 644 -32.75 13.67 6.78
CA ALA A 644 -33.86 12.94 7.36
C ALA A 644 -33.84 11.44 7.00
N GLY A 645 -33.47 11.12 5.75
CA GLY A 645 -33.27 9.75 5.26
C GLY A 645 -31.90 9.15 5.58
N GLN A 646 -31.02 9.87 6.31
CA GLN A 646 -29.62 9.50 6.52
C GLN A 646 -28.87 9.20 5.22
N ALA A 647 -29.22 9.92 4.16
CA ALA A 647 -28.82 9.69 2.79
C ALA A 647 -27.83 10.74 2.28
N PRO A 648 -26.94 10.38 1.33
CA PRO A 648 -26.16 11.37 0.60
C PRO A 648 -27.00 12.08 -0.45
N LEU A 649 -26.57 13.29 -0.82
CA LEU A 649 -27.09 14.03 -1.98
C LEU A 649 -26.13 13.87 -3.15
N LEU A 650 -26.53 13.08 -4.14
CA LEU A 650 -25.79 12.82 -5.37
C LEU A 650 -26.20 13.81 -6.46
N LEU A 651 -25.27 14.10 -7.36
CA LEU A 651 -25.48 15.00 -8.50
C LEU A 651 -25.39 14.22 -9.82
N THR A 652 -26.28 14.51 -10.75
CA THR A 652 -26.27 13.86 -12.08
C THR A 652 -26.60 14.86 -13.20
N PRO A 653 -26.17 14.62 -14.45
CA PRO A 653 -26.64 15.39 -15.61
C PRO A 653 -28.17 15.33 -15.79
N GLN A 654 -28.75 16.32 -16.46
CA GLN A 654 -30.19 16.40 -16.74
C GLN A 654 -30.76 15.16 -17.45
N ASP A 655 -30.00 14.61 -18.39
CA ASP A 655 -30.47 13.64 -19.38
C ASP A 655 -29.82 12.26 -19.21
N GLY A 656 -29.31 11.93 -18.03
CA GLY A 656 -28.78 10.58 -17.73
C GLY A 656 -28.01 10.50 -16.42
N LEU A 657 -27.79 9.27 -15.95
CA LEU A 657 -27.03 8.86 -14.79
C LEU A 657 -25.62 8.47 -15.22
N ARG A 658 -24.60 9.09 -14.61
CA ARG A 658 -23.20 8.73 -14.88
C ARG A 658 -22.91 7.35 -14.27
N GLU A 659 -22.05 6.56 -14.92
CA GLU A 659 -21.78 5.17 -14.52
C GLU A 659 -21.25 5.07 -13.09
N ASP A 660 -20.40 5.99 -12.67
CA ASP A 660 -19.90 6.05 -11.30
C ASP A 660 -20.95 6.44 -10.25
N VAL A 661 -21.96 7.24 -10.61
CA VAL A 661 -23.12 7.49 -9.74
C VAL A 661 -23.94 6.23 -9.57
N ALA A 662 -24.12 5.43 -10.63
CA ALA A 662 -24.79 4.14 -10.53
C ALA A 662 -24.00 3.15 -9.67
N THR A 663 -22.67 3.09 -9.83
CA THR A 663 -21.79 2.29 -8.97
C THR A 663 -21.89 2.70 -7.51
N GLU A 664 -21.93 4.00 -7.21
CA GLU A 664 -22.04 4.48 -5.83
C GLU A 664 -23.41 4.15 -5.20
N ILE A 665 -24.48 4.20 -5.98
CA ILE A 665 -25.82 3.76 -5.53
C ILE A 665 -25.80 2.28 -5.13
N ASP A 666 -25.16 1.43 -5.94
CA ASP A 666 -25.00 0.00 -5.64
C ASP A 666 -24.12 -0.23 -4.40
N ARG A 667 -23.02 0.52 -4.27
CA ARG A 667 -22.13 0.51 -3.08
C ARG A 667 -22.90 0.82 -1.80
N LEU A 668 -23.71 1.88 -1.83
CA LEU A 668 -24.57 2.30 -0.71
C LEU A 668 -25.66 1.29 -0.39
N ARG A 669 -26.00 0.40 -1.34
CA ARG A 669 -27.14 -0.53 -1.30
C ARG A 669 -28.48 0.19 -1.22
N ALA A 670 -28.56 1.38 -1.82
CA ALA A 670 -29.79 2.17 -1.81
C ALA A 670 -30.87 1.48 -2.64
N ASP A 671 -32.09 1.45 -2.11
CA ASP A 671 -33.27 0.92 -2.83
C ASP A 671 -34.33 2.00 -3.11
N THR A 672 -34.15 3.18 -2.53
CA THR A 672 -35.06 4.31 -2.65
C THR A 672 -34.31 5.57 -3.12
N ALA A 673 -34.83 6.24 -4.15
CA ALA A 673 -34.27 7.49 -4.66
C ALA A 673 -35.30 8.63 -4.61
N HIS A 674 -34.92 9.75 -3.99
CA HIS A 674 -35.67 10.99 -4.01
C HIS A 674 -35.17 11.90 -5.12
N VAL A 675 -35.95 12.06 -6.18
CA VAL A 675 -35.58 12.86 -7.36
C VAL A 675 -36.10 14.28 -7.22
N LEU A 676 -35.20 15.27 -7.22
CA LEU A 676 -35.54 16.67 -7.01
C LEU A 676 -35.80 17.41 -8.32
N GLY A 677 -37.03 17.86 -8.51
CA GLY A 677 -37.47 18.59 -9.70
C GLY A 677 -38.20 17.70 -10.72
N GLY A 678 -38.84 18.36 -11.69
CA GLY A 678 -39.63 17.65 -12.71
C GLY A 678 -38.81 17.09 -13.87
N GLU A 679 -39.47 16.49 -14.87
CA GLU A 679 -38.83 15.88 -16.05
C GLU A 679 -37.90 16.84 -16.83
N ALA A 680 -38.12 18.16 -16.72
CA ALA A 680 -37.25 19.16 -17.35
C ALA A 680 -35.93 19.40 -16.58
N ALA A 681 -35.90 19.03 -15.30
CA ALA A 681 -34.72 19.09 -14.43
C ALA A 681 -33.95 17.76 -14.48
N LEU A 682 -34.65 16.63 -14.34
CA LEU A 682 -34.10 15.28 -14.42
C LEU A 682 -35.05 14.43 -15.23
N SER A 683 -34.61 13.98 -16.41
CA SER A 683 -35.46 13.34 -17.41
C SER A 683 -35.99 11.96 -16.95
N GLU A 684 -36.95 11.40 -17.71
CA GLU A 684 -37.38 10.00 -17.53
C GLU A 684 -36.23 9.00 -17.76
N GLU A 685 -35.16 9.39 -18.47
CA GLU A 685 -33.98 8.53 -18.70
C GLU A 685 -33.21 8.31 -17.40
N VAL A 686 -33.06 9.35 -16.59
CA VAL A 686 -32.46 9.25 -15.24
C VAL A 686 -33.23 8.26 -14.37
N GLU A 687 -34.57 8.29 -14.39
CA GLU A 687 -35.37 7.32 -13.62
C GLU A 687 -35.16 5.89 -14.10
N GLY A 688 -35.13 5.67 -15.42
CA GLY A 688 -34.87 4.34 -15.98
C GLY A 688 -33.49 3.81 -15.61
N GLU A 689 -32.47 4.67 -15.59
CA GLU A 689 -31.10 4.28 -15.21
C GLU A 689 -30.96 4.08 -13.70
N LEU A 690 -31.72 4.80 -12.86
CA LEU A 690 -31.83 4.50 -11.43
C LEU A 690 -32.46 3.12 -11.17
N GLU A 691 -33.52 2.76 -11.91
CA GLU A 691 -34.12 1.41 -11.85
C GLU A 691 -33.11 0.34 -12.26
N ASP A 692 -32.33 0.58 -13.32
CA ASP A 692 -31.28 -0.33 -13.79
C ASP A 692 -30.13 -0.45 -12.78
N ALA A 693 -29.86 0.59 -11.98
CA ALA A 693 -28.89 0.62 -10.88
C ALA A 693 -29.41 0.00 -9.56
N GLY A 694 -30.61 -0.60 -9.55
CA GLY A 694 -31.13 -1.34 -8.40
C GLY A 694 -32.14 -0.60 -7.52
N ILE A 695 -32.44 0.68 -7.82
CA ILE A 695 -33.48 1.43 -7.11
C ILE A 695 -34.86 0.82 -7.39
N THR A 696 -35.60 0.49 -6.35
CA THR A 696 -36.94 -0.11 -6.44
C THR A 696 -38.07 0.87 -6.16
N THR A 697 -37.77 1.98 -5.47
CA THR A 697 -38.71 3.04 -5.14
C THR A 697 -38.15 4.38 -5.61
N ILE A 698 -38.83 5.03 -6.55
CA ILE A 698 -38.48 6.38 -7.00
C ILE A 698 -39.57 7.34 -6.55
N GLU A 699 -39.19 8.33 -5.75
CA GLU A 699 -40.07 9.40 -5.28
C GLU A 699 -39.64 10.73 -5.88
N ARG A 700 -40.39 11.21 -6.88
CA ARG A 700 -40.13 12.51 -7.50
C ARG A 700 -40.84 13.62 -6.75
N HIS A 701 -40.05 14.58 -6.26
CA HIS A 701 -40.53 15.80 -5.61
C HIS A 701 -40.50 16.94 -6.63
N GLU A 702 -41.65 17.25 -7.23
CA GLU A 702 -41.75 18.26 -8.30
C GLU A 702 -42.93 19.22 -8.11
N GLY A 703 -42.78 20.43 -8.65
CA GLY A 703 -43.84 21.40 -8.80
C GLY A 703 -43.80 22.12 -10.15
N GLU A 704 -44.79 22.99 -10.41
CA GLU A 704 -44.84 23.77 -11.67
C GLU A 704 -43.65 24.75 -11.82
N ASN A 705 -42.90 24.99 -10.74
CA ASN A 705 -41.72 25.82 -10.65
C ASN A 705 -40.97 25.48 -9.34
N ARG A 706 -39.72 25.96 -9.19
CA ARG A 706 -38.86 25.77 -8.01
C ARG A 706 -39.49 26.08 -6.65
N PHE A 707 -40.43 27.03 -6.57
CA PHE A 707 -41.12 27.37 -5.32
C PHE A 707 -42.12 26.29 -4.93
N ALA A 708 -42.79 25.69 -5.92
CA ALA A 708 -43.65 24.53 -5.71
C ALA A 708 -42.83 23.24 -5.50
N THR A 709 -41.66 23.09 -6.14
CA THR A 709 -40.74 21.97 -5.89
C THR A 709 -40.27 21.96 -4.44
N THR A 710 -39.79 23.09 -3.91
CA THR A 710 -39.34 23.17 -2.51
C THR A 710 -40.48 22.97 -1.51
N ALA A 711 -41.71 23.36 -1.85
CA ALA A 711 -42.90 23.00 -1.07
C ALA A 711 -43.17 21.49 -1.06
N ALA A 712 -42.97 20.79 -2.19
CA ALA A 712 -43.11 19.33 -2.26
C ALA A 712 -42.03 18.62 -1.44
N VAL A 713 -40.78 19.10 -1.49
CA VAL A 713 -39.69 18.58 -0.64
C VAL A 713 -39.98 18.78 0.84
N ALA A 714 -40.53 19.95 1.22
CA ALA A 714 -40.92 20.22 2.61
C ALA A 714 -42.04 19.29 3.11
N ASP A 715 -43.02 18.95 2.26
CA ASP A 715 -44.08 17.98 2.58
C ASP A 715 -43.54 16.55 2.77
N ALA A 716 -42.43 16.22 2.09
CA ALA A 716 -41.80 14.90 2.16
C ALA A 716 -41.00 14.64 3.45
N LEU A 717 -40.64 15.67 4.22
CA LEU A 717 -39.88 15.51 5.48
C LEU A 717 -40.65 14.74 6.58
N ASP A 718 -41.98 14.59 6.45
CA ASP A 718 -42.89 13.88 7.39
C ASP A 718 -42.60 14.14 8.89
N THR A 719 -42.19 15.37 9.21
CA THR A 719 -41.81 15.81 10.56
C THR A 719 -42.70 16.95 11.05
N ASP A 720 -42.76 17.15 12.37
CA ASP A 720 -43.36 18.35 12.95
C ASP A 720 -42.47 19.55 12.58
N VAL A 721 -43.02 20.49 11.80
CA VAL A 721 -42.28 21.67 11.33
C VAL A 721 -42.39 22.77 12.38
N ASP A 722 -41.32 22.97 13.14
CA ASP A 722 -41.22 24.06 14.13
C ASP A 722 -40.71 25.34 13.46
N THR A 723 -39.79 25.22 12.50
CA THR A 723 -39.13 26.35 11.85
C THR A 723 -39.12 26.17 10.33
N VAL A 724 -39.36 27.25 9.59
CA VAL A 724 -39.10 27.30 8.14
C VAL A 724 -37.98 28.28 7.84
N PHE A 725 -36.96 27.84 7.11
CA PHE A 725 -35.91 28.70 6.59
C PHE A 725 -36.31 29.28 5.23
N LEU A 726 -36.44 30.61 5.16
CA LEU A 726 -36.88 31.32 3.95
C LEU A 726 -35.71 32.03 3.28
N VAL A 727 -35.39 31.65 2.04
CA VAL A 727 -34.15 32.09 1.33
C VAL A 727 -34.45 32.60 -0.09
N GLU A 728 -33.59 33.44 -0.66
CA GLU A 728 -33.66 33.80 -2.09
C GLU A 728 -33.24 32.59 -2.93
N GLY A 729 -34.13 32.11 -3.82
CA GLY A 729 -33.91 30.89 -4.62
C GLY A 729 -33.91 31.09 -6.14
N ASP A 730 -34.07 32.34 -6.60
CA ASP A 730 -34.17 32.66 -8.03
C ASP A 730 -33.69 34.09 -8.29
N HIS A 731 -32.56 34.20 -8.98
CA HIS A 731 -32.03 35.49 -9.36
C HIS A 731 -31.41 35.44 -10.78
N PRO A 732 -31.58 36.48 -11.61
CA PRO A 732 -31.01 36.52 -12.96
C PRO A 732 -29.47 36.54 -13.02
N ASP A 733 -28.83 36.87 -11.91
CA ASP A 733 -27.38 36.80 -11.72
C ASP A 733 -27.04 35.40 -11.17
N PRO A 734 -26.31 34.56 -11.90
CA PRO A 734 -26.01 33.19 -11.50
C PRO A 734 -25.16 33.12 -10.22
N ASP A 735 -24.48 34.21 -9.85
CA ASP A 735 -23.69 34.30 -8.62
C ASP A 735 -24.56 34.70 -7.40
N ARG A 736 -25.89 34.82 -7.58
CA ARG A 736 -26.90 35.13 -6.56
C ARG A 736 -28.01 34.09 -6.55
N GLY A 737 -28.82 34.06 -5.48
CA GLY A 737 -29.99 33.20 -5.35
C GLY A 737 -29.72 31.76 -4.88
N TRP A 738 -28.51 31.48 -4.42
CA TRP A 738 -28.10 30.22 -3.81
C TRP A 738 -27.22 30.37 -2.55
N PRO A 739 -26.40 31.43 -2.35
CA PRO A 739 -25.45 31.44 -1.22
C PRO A 739 -26.12 31.35 0.16
N ASP A 740 -27.25 32.03 0.34
CA ASP A 740 -27.99 32.01 1.61
C ASP A 740 -28.64 30.64 1.86
N ALA A 741 -29.06 29.94 0.80
CA ALA A 741 -29.65 28.60 0.87
C ALA A 741 -28.63 27.53 1.27
N VAL A 742 -27.47 27.50 0.61
CA VAL A 742 -26.40 26.54 0.96
C VAL A 742 -25.79 26.83 2.33
N SER A 743 -25.75 28.11 2.74
CA SER A 743 -25.27 28.49 4.09
C SER A 743 -26.14 27.91 5.21
N VAL A 744 -27.46 27.86 5.04
CA VAL A 744 -28.39 27.31 6.04
C VAL A 744 -28.65 25.82 5.89
N SER A 745 -28.14 25.19 4.83
CA SER A 745 -28.44 23.79 4.52
C SER A 745 -27.99 22.85 5.63
N THR A 746 -26.82 23.06 6.25
CA THR A 746 -26.35 22.23 7.37
C THR A 746 -27.20 22.39 8.64
N LEU A 747 -27.61 23.63 8.97
CA LEU A 747 -28.51 23.88 10.10
C LEU A 747 -29.88 23.23 9.87
N ALA A 748 -30.43 23.41 8.68
CA ALA A 748 -31.71 22.85 8.29
C ALA A 748 -31.67 21.31 8.24
N ALA A 749 -30.54 20.73 7.81
CA ALA A 749 -30.29 19.29 7.86
C ALA A 749 -30.24 18.76 9.30
N TYR A 750 -29.50 19.43 10.17
CA TYR A 750 -29.36 19.04 11.58
C TYR A 750 -30.68 19.15 12.37
N GLU A 751 -31.42 20.25 12.21
CA GLU A 751 -32.73 20.43 12.84
C GLU A 751 -33.86 19.65 12.13
N GLN A 752 -33.57 19.04 10.97
CA GLN A 752 -34.52 18.40 10.07
C GLN A 752 -35.71 19.30 9.73
N GLN A 753 -35.43 20.57 9.40
CA GLN A 753 -36.44 21.59 9.12
C GLN A 753 -36.40 22.05 7.66
N PRO A 754 -37.55 22.40 7.05
CA PRO A 754 -37.64 22.73 5.63
C PRO A 754 -37.00 24.06 5.25
N ILE A 755 -36.40 24.08 4.05
CA ILE A 755 -35.98 25.30 3.35
C ILE A 755 -37.01 25.61 2.26
N LEU A 756 -37.57 26.81 2.28
CA LEU A 756 -38.46 27.32 1.25
C LEU A 756 -37.84 28.50 0.50
N LEU A 757 -38.08 28.55 -0.82
CA LEU A 757 -37.55 29.61 -1.67
C LEU A 757 -38.51 30.80 -1.75
N ALA A 758 -37.95 32.00 -1.81
CA ALA A 758 -38.63 33.26 -2.06
C ALA A 758 -37.94 34.05 -3.17
N LEU A 759 -38.60 35.14 -3.59
CA LEU A 759 -38.03 36.16 -4.46
C LEU A 759 -37.72 37.41 -3.64
N GLN A 760 -36.82 38.25 -4.16
CA GLN A 760 -36.38 39.46 -3.46
C GLN A 760 -37.54 40.37 -3.03
N ASP A 761 -38.49 40.60 -3.93
CA ASP A 761 -39.52 41.63 -3.80
C ASP A 761 -40.94 41.10 -3.66
N HIS A 762 -41.14 39.78 -3.63
CA HIS A 762 -42.44 39.17 -3.36
C HIS A 762 -42.32 37.73 -2.84
N LEU A 763 -43.29 37.32 -2.04
CA LEU A 763 -43.47 35.92 -1.65
C LEU A 763 -44.25 35.18 -2.74
N PRO A 764 -43.69 34.13 -3.38
CA PRO A 764 -44.40 33.36 -4.40
C PRO A 764 -45.61 32.62 -3.83
N GLU A 765 -46.65 32.42 -4.65
CA GLU A 765 -47.90 31.74 -4.24
C GLU A 765 -47.65 30.31 -3.71
N GLY A 766 -46.70 29.58 -4.30
CA GLY A 766 -46.32 28.24 -3.81
C GLY A 766 -45.71 28.27 -2.41
N THR A 767 -44.86 29.26 -2.14
CA THR A 767 -44.22 29.48 -0.83
C THR A 767 -45.23 29.93 0.22
N GLU A 768 -46.12 30.86 -0.14
CA GLU A 768 -47.22 31.30 0.73
C GLU A 768 -48.11 30.11 1.13
N ALA A 769 -48.52 29.30 0.16
CA ALA A 769 -49.33 28.12 0.41
C ALA A 769 -48.62 27.08 1.28
N ALA A 770 -47.31 26.89 1.11
CA ALA A 770 -46.51 25.99 1.92
C ALA A 770 -46.42 26.47 3.39
N LEU A 771 -46.17 27.76 3.62
CA LEU A 771 -46.16 28.32 4.98
C LEU A 771 -47.51 28.14 5.68
N GLU A 772 -48.63 28.35 4.97
CA GLU A 772 -49.97 28.12 5.52
C GLU A 772 -50.27 26.63 5.81
N ALA A 773 -49.69 25.71 5.02
CA ALA A 773 -49.94 24.29 5.13
C ALA A 773 -49.09 23.62 6.23
N LEU A 774 -47.82 24.02 6.33
CA LEU A 774 -46.87 23.52 7.33
C LEU A 774 -47.18 24.08 8.72
N ASP A 775 -47.75 25.29 8.82
CA ASP A 775 -48.12 25.97 10.08
C ASP A 775 -46.95 26.01 11.11
N PRO A 776 -45.75 26.50 10.71
CA PRO A 776 -44.58 26.52 11.59
C PRO A 776 -44.77 27.47 12.79
N ASP A 777 -43.99 27.26 13.85
CA ASP A 777 -43.94 28.18 14.99
C ASP A 777 -43.12 29.45 14.65
N GLU A 778 -42.10 29.33 13.80
CA GLU A 778 -41.19 30.42 13.40
C GLU A 778 -40.82 30.38 11.92
N VAL A 779 -40.66 31.56 11.31
CA VAL A 779 -39.97 31.70 10.01
C VAL A 779 -38.65 32.44 10.18
N VAL A 780 -37.55 31.82 9.75
CA VAL A 780 -36.21 32.42 9.79
C VAL A 780 -35.83 32.83 8.37
N VAL A 781 -35.75 34.14 8.13
CA VAL A 781 -35.27 34.66 6.85
C VAL A 781 -33.75 34.62 6.81
N VAL A 782 -33.16 33.92 5.84
CA VAL A 782 -31.70 33.88 5.66
C VAL A 782 -31.31 34.78 4.50
N GLY A 783 -30.34 35.66 4.76
CA GLY A 783 -29.91 36.69 3.84
C GLY A 783 -30.43 38.08 4.21
N GLY A 784 -29.71 39.12 3.77
CA GLY A 784 -30.07 40.51 4.03
C GLY A 784 -31.31 40.96 3.24
N SER A 785 -31.74 42.21 3.46
CA SER A 785 -32.90 42.81 2.76
C SER A 785 -32.71 42.93 1.24
N ALA A 786 -31.48 42.74 0.75
CA ALA A 786 -31.14 42.70 -0.67
C ALA A 786 -31.39 41.32 -1.30
N ALA A 787 -31.45 40.25 -0.51
CA ALA A 787 -31.80 38.90 -0.94
C ALA A 787 -33.30 38.65 -0.72
N VAL A 788 -33.82 38.92 0.48
CA VAL A 788 -35.24 38.84 0.81
C VAL A 788 -35.65 40.14 1.51
N SER A 789 -36.41 40.99 0.82
CA SER A 789 -36.75 42.33 1.33
C SER A 789 -37.57 42.32 2.62
N ASP A 790 -37.53 43.43 3.36
CA ASP A 790 -38.35 43.61 4.57
C ASP A 790 -39.86 43.48 4.28
N GLU A 791 -40.30 43.75 3.05
CA GLU A 791 -41.69 43.58 2.64
C GLU A 791 -42.09 42.11 2.55
N VAL A 792 -41.20 41.26 2.01
CA VAL A 792 -41.40 39.81 1.94
C VAL A 792 -41.29 39.17 3.33
N ALA A 793 -40.34 39.60 4.16
CA ALA A 793 -40.26 39.15 5.55
C ALA A 793 -41.55 39.50 6.33
N ALA A 794 -42.05 40.73 6.21
CA ALA A 794 -43.31 41.12 6.82
C ALA A 794 -44.53 40.40 6.21
N GLU A 795 -44.41 39.78 5.04
CA GLU A 795 -45.42 38.87 4.47
C GLU A 795 -45.41 37.52 5.15
N ALA A 796 -44.24 36.90 5.29
CA ALA A 796 -44.10 35.64 6.01
C ALA A 796 -44.50 35.78 7.50
N GLU A 797 -44.07 36.86 8.18
CA GLU A 797 -44.46 37.14 9.59
C GLU A 797 -45.99 37.27 9.76
N ARG A 798 -46.72 37.77 8.75
CA ARG A 798 -48.19 37.85 8.83
C ARG A 798 -48.86 36.49 8.79
N ILE A 799 -48.21 35.48 8.19
CA ILE A 799 -48.71 34.11 8.07
C ILE A 799 -48.37 33.34 9.34
N VAL A 800 -47.09 33.35 9.73
CA VAL A 800 -46.51 32.51 10.79
C VAL A 800 -46.61 33.15 12.18
N GLY A 801 -46.37 34.46 12.27
CA GLY A 801 -46.49 35.24 13.50
C GLY A 801 -45.17 35.53 14.20
N ASP A 802 -44.24 34.58 14.25
CA ASP A 802 -42.86 34.80 14.73
C ASP A 802 -41.88 34.83 13.56
N LEU A 803 -40.92 35.75 13.63
CA LEU A 803 -39.93 35.96 12.57
C LEU A 803 -38.58 36.34 13.14
N ASP A 804 -37.54 35.63 12.67
CA ASP A 804 -36.14 36.00 12.84
C ASP A 804 -35.45 36.23 11.50
N ARG A 805 -34.26 36.84 11.52
CA ARG A 805 -33.43 37.03 10.33
C ARG A 805 -31.95 36.81 10.63
N LEU A 806 -31.36 35.86 9.91
CA LEU A 806 -29.91 35.61 9.88
C LEU A 806 -29.31 36.28 8.64
N SER A 807 -28.43 37.26 8.82
CA SER A 807 -27.86 38.00 7.68
C SER A 807 -26.55 38.73 8.01
N GLY A 808 -25.73 38.93 6.98
CA GLY A 808 -24.54 39.79 6.99
C GLY A 808 -24.48 40.74 5.80
N GLU A 809 -23.41 41.54 5.69
CA GLU A 809 -23.21 42.45 4.56
C GLU A 809 -22.89 41.73 3.24
N ASN A 810 -22.46 40.47 3.32
CA ASN A 810 -22.12 39.58 2.20
C ASN A 810 -22.40 38.10 2.55
N ARG A 811 -22.11 37.19 1.60
CA ARG A 811 -22.35 35.74 1.76
C ARG A 811 -21.54 35.11 2.88
N TYR A 812 -20.31 35.56 3.09
CA TYR A 812 -19.42 35.04 4.13
C TYR A 812 -19.90 35.44 5.52
N GLU A 813 -20.34 36.70 5.70
CA GLU A 813 -20.92 37.15 6.95
C GLU A 813 -22.28 36.52 7.25
N THR A 814 -23.11 36.28 6.22
CA THR A 814 -24.37 35.54 6.40
C THR A 814 -24.10 34.09 6.79
N SER A 815 -23.16 33.43 6.13
CA SER A 815 -22.72 32.07 6.45
C SER A 815 -22.16 31.96 7.88
N ALA A 816 -21.33 32.90 8.33
CA ALA A 816 -20.84 32.93 9.71
C ALA A 816 -21.97 33.14 10.74
N ALA A 817 -22.95 34.00 10.45
CA ALA A 817 -24.11 34.19 11.33
C ALA A 817 -24.99 32.94 11.42
N VAL A 818 -25.08 32.16 10.34
CA VAL A 818 -25.78 30.88 10.34
C VAL A 818 -25.00 29.82 11.12
N ALA A 819 -23.67 29.75 10.95
CA ALA A 819 -22.82 28.86 11.74
C ALA A 819 -22.92 29.18 13.25
N ASP A 820 -22.97 30.45 13.65
CA ASP A 820 -23.21 30.83 15.05
C ASP A 820 -24.58 30.33 15.56
N ARG A 821 -25.63 30.44 14.74
CA ARG A 821 -26.98 29.92 15.10
C ARG A 821 -27.01 28.39 15.14
N ALA A 822 -26.19 27.73 14.33
CA ALA A 822 -26.09 26.28 14.29
C ALA A 822 -25.35 25.72 15.52
N ALA A 823 -24.26 26.35 15.93
CA ALA A 823 -23.61 26.12 17.21
C ALA A 823 -24.60 26.26 18.40
N GLU A 824 -25.43 27.32 18.39
CA GLU A 824 -26.47 27.53 19.40
C GLU A 824 -27.57 26.45 19.38
N ALA A 825 -27.84 25.86 18.22
CA ALA A 825 -28.76 24.73 18.05
C ALA A 825 -28.19 23.40 18.56
N GLY A 826 -26.87 23.33 18.77
CA GLY A 826 -26.16 22.18 19.30
C GLY A 826 -25.39 21.35 18.27
N ILE A 827 -25.17 21.87 17.05
CA ILE A 827 -24.13 21.31 16.17
C ILE A 827 -22.79 21.40 16.90
N ALA A 828 -21.99 20.34 16.80
CA ALA A 828 -20.69 20.30 17.46
C ALA A 828 -19.77 21.42 16.92
N ASP A 829 -19.08 22.10 17.84
CA ASP A 829 -18.15 23.20 17.56
C ASP A 829 -16.68 22.72 17.57
N ASP A 830 -16.48 21.41 17.54
CA ASP A 830 -15.17 20.74 17.46
C ASP A 830 -14.73 20.48 16.01
N HIS A 831 -15.62 20.61 15.02
CA HIS A 831 -15.26 20.49 13.62
C HIS A 831 -15.89 21.58 12.73
N ALA A 832 -15.11 22.11 11.79
CA ALA A 832 -15.57 23.09 10.80
C ALA A 832 -15.59 22.47 9.39
N TRP A 833 -16.57 22.85 8.59
CA TRP A 833 -16.57 22.54 7.16
C TRP A 833 -16.44 23.83 6.36
N VAL A 834 -15.63 23.84 5.30
CA VAL A 834 -15.49 25.01 4.40
C VAL A 834 -15.75 24.63 2.96
N ALA A 835 -16.53 25.46 2.27
CA ALA A 835 -16.81 25.30 0.84
C ALA A 835 -16.65 26.65 0.12
N SER A 836 -16.38 26.59 -1.19
CA SER A 836 -16.17 27.81 -1.97
C SER A 836 -17.41 28.69 -2.01
N GLY A 837 -17.26 29.97 -1.68
CA GLY A 837 -18.31 30.97 -1.85
C GLY A 837 -18.58 31.33 -3.31
N HIS A 838 -17.88 30.74 -4.28
CA HIS A 838 -18.08 30.98 -5.72
C HIS A 838 -18.79 29.80 -6.42
N GLY A 839 -19.11 28.72 -5.71
CA GLY A 839 -19.81 27.54 -6.25
C GLY A 839 -20.83 26.98 -5.26
N TRP A 840 -21.91 26.39 -5.78
CA TRP A 840 -23.02 25.89 -4.96
C TRP A 840 -23.00 24.36 -4.78
N ALA A 841 -22.41 23.61 -5.71
CA ALA A 841 -22.55 22.15 -5.76
C ALA A 841 -21.86 21.45 -4.58
N ASP A 842 -20.62 21.86 -4.29
CA ASP A 842 -19.82 21.28 -3.21
C ASP A 842 -20.46 21.52 -1.84
N SER A 843 -20.94 22.74 -1.57
CA SER A 843 -21.64 23.07 -0.32
C SER A 843 -23.00 22.39 -0.22
N LEU A 844 -23.73 22.26 -1.32
CA LEU A 844 -25.02 21.57 -1.36
C LEU A 844 -24.88 20.08 -1.04
N ALA A 845 -23.88 19.41 -1.60
CA ALA A 845 -23.61 18.00 -1.33
C ALA A 845 -23.02 17.78 0.07
N ALA A 846 -22.21 18.72 0.58
CA ALA A 846 -21.58 18.61 1.90
C ALA A 846 -22.58 18.82 3.06
N ALA A 847 -23.59 19.67 2.86
CA ALA A 847 -24.53 20.04 3.91
C ALA A 847 -25.23 18.86 4.63
N PRO A 848 -25.80 17.86 3.94
CA PRO A 848 -26.39 16.70 4.61
C PRO A 848 -25.34 15.85 5.36
N VAL A 849 -24.09 15.80 4.89
CA VAL A 849 -23.00 15.08 5.58
C VAL A 849 -22.61 15.80 6.86
N ALA A 850 -22.32 17.11 6.78
CA ALA A 850 -21.91 17.92 7.90
C ALA A 850 -23.00 18.05 8.99
N GLY A 851 -24.28 17.95 8.60
CA GLY A 851 -25.43 18.10 9.48
C GLY A 851 -26.04 16.79 9.99
N ALA A 852 -25.61 15.62 9.50
CA ALA A 852 -26.20 14.33 9.88
C ALA A 852 -25.84 13.93 11.31
N THR A 853 -26.83 13.69 12.18
CA THR A 853 -26.62 13.46 13.63
C THR A 853 -26.27 12.02 14.02
N THR A 854 -25.87 11.16 13.08
CA THR A 854 -26.02 9.69 13.25
C THR A 854 -24.78 8.85 12.98
N GLU A 855 -24.73 7.67 13.63
CA GLU A 855 -23.73 6.58 13.56
C GLU A 855 -23.50 5.96 12.16
N ALA A 856 -24.12 6.47 11.09
CA ALA A 856 -24.08 5.90 9.73
C ALA A 856 -22.96 6.47 8.83
N GLY A 857 -22.33 7.59 9.25
CA GLY A 857 -21.23 8.22 8.54
C GLY A 857 -19.97 8.31 9.40
N THR A 858 -18.81 8.15 8.77
CA THR A 858 -17.49 8.29 9.42
C THR A 858 -16.98 9.73 9.42
N ALA A 859 -17.70 10.66 8.78
CA ALA A 859 -17.35 12.07 8.75
C ALA A 859 -17.85 12.83 9.99
N PRO A 860 -17.07 13.80 10.51
CA PRO A 860 -17.45 14.59 11.68
C PRO A 860 -18.62 15.54 11.38
N THR A 861 -19.59 15.60 12.29
CA THR A 861 -20.60 16.67 12.28
C THR A 861 -19.95 18.01 12.54
N GLY A 862 -20.35 19.06 11.82
CA GLY A 862 -19.74 20.37 12.02
C GLY A 862 -20.44 21.50 11.31
N ASN A 863 -19.98 22.72 11.57
CA ASN A 863 -20.56 23.92 11.01
C ASN A 863 -20.00 24.22 9.61
N LEU A 864 -20.86 24.34 8.60
CA LEU A 864 -20.46 24.69 7.23
C LEU A 864 -20.34 26.21 7.02
N LEU A 865 -19.18 26.64 6.55
CA LEU A 865 -18.85 28.03 6.23
C LEU A 865 -18.50 28.19 4.76
N LEU A 866 -18.94 29.30 4.16
CA LEU A 866 -18.45 29.72 2.85
C LEU A 866 -17.12 30.47 3.00
N VAL A 867 -16.16 30.20 2.13
CA VAL A 867 -14.85 30.89 2.08
C VAL A 867 -14.58 31.44 0.69
N ASP A 868 -13.83 32.55 0.59
CA ASP A 868 -13.33 32.96 -0.72
C ASP A 868 -12.15 32.07 -1.11
N GLY A 869 -12.38 31.20 -2.09
CA GLY A 869 -11.43 30.16 -2.46
C GLY A 869 -10.07 30.65 -2.97
N GLY A 870 -9.94 31.92 -3.39
CA GLY A 870 -8.66 32.46 -3.84
C GLY A 870 -7.96 33.37 -2.82
N SER A 871 -8.63 33.74 -1.72
CA SER A 871 -8.05 34.62 -0.70
C SER A 871 -8.87 34.65 0.59
N LEU A 872 -8.34 34.10 1.68
CA LEU A 872 -9.02 34.12 2.99
C LEU A 872 -9.34 35.55 3.48
N ASP A 873 -8.51 36.53 3.12
CA ASP A 873 -8.72 37.96 3.42
C ASP A 873 -9.97 38.55 2.75
N ALA A 874 -10.46 37.95 1.67
CA ALA A 874 -11.72 38.33 1.03
C ALA A 874 -12.96 37.75 1.76
N SER A 875 -12.75 36.81 2.69
CA SER A 875 -13.76 36.24 3.59
C SER A 875 -13.37 36.43 5.07
N PRO A 876 -13.26 37.68 5.56
CA PRO A 876 -12.78 37.96 6.93
C PRO A 876 -13.72 37.43 8.01
N ALA A 877 -15.01 37.23 7.71
CA ALA A 877 -15.96 36.63 8.63
C ALA A 877 -15.64 35.16 8.90
N THR A 878 -15.30 34.40 7.86
CA THR A 878 -14.88 32.99 7.95
C THR A 878 -13.55 32.87 8.70
N ARG A 879 -12.57 33.71 8.34
CA ARG A 879 -11.28 33.80 9.06
C ARG A 879 -11.49 34.06 10.55
N GLY A 880 -12.35 35.03 10.88
CA GLY A 880 -12.67 35.39 12.27
C GLY A 880 -13.39 34.27 13.01
N TRP A 881 -14.34 33.59 12.36
CA TRP A 881 -15.10 32.50 12.97
C TRP A 881 -14.21 31.33 13.38
N VAL A 882 -13.28 30.92 12.49
CA VAL A 882 -12.31 29.85 12.75
C VAL A 882 -11.31 30.28 13.83
N ALA A 883 -10.74 31.49 13.72
CA ALA A 883 -9.79 32.00 14.71
C ALA A 883 -10.39 32.16 16.12
N ASP A 884 -11.66 32.58 16.23
CA ASP A 884 -12.34 32.72 17.52
C ASP A 884 -12.63 31.36 18.18
N ARG A 885 -12.49 30.26 17.43
CA ARG A 885 -12.78 28.87 17.85
C ARG A 885 -11.59 27.93 17.70
N SER A 886 -10.38 28.43 17.47
CA SER A 886 -9.17 27.59 17.32
C SER A 886 -8.93 26.70 18.54
N GLU A 887 -9.27 27.18 19.75
CA GLU A 887 -9.13 26.40 20.99
C GLU A 887 -10.16 25.26 21.12
N THR A 888 -11.24 25.26 20.33
CA THR A 888 -12.30 24.25 20.40
C THR A 888 -12.38 23.36 19.18
N LEU A 889 -11.93 23.85 18.01
CA LEU A 889 -11.88 23.09 16.78
C LEU A 889 -10.71 22.08 16.84
N ASP A 890 -11.04 20.80 16.76
CA ASP A 890 -10.10 19.69 16.61
C ASP A 890 -9.71 19.49 15.13
N GLY A 891 -10.54 19.98 14.20
CA GLY A 891 -10.26 19.90 12.76
C GLY A 891 -11.20 20.72 11.87
N LEU A 892 -10.89 20.71 10.57
CA LEU A 892 -11.58 21.41 9.51
C LEU A 892 -11.57 20.56 8.24
N THR A 893 -12.71 20.46 7.54
CA THR A 893 -12.81 19.78 6.24
C THR A 893 -13.16 20.77 5.13
N ALA A 894 -12.30 20.87 4.13
CA ALA A 894 -12.54 21.62 2.91
C ALA A 894 -13.22 20.75 1.86
N VAL A 895 -14.25 21.30 1.21
CA VAL A 895 -14.98 20.59 0.14
C VAL A 895 -14.80 21.29 -1.19
N GLY A 896 -14.37 20.51 -2.18
CA GLY A 896 -14.04 20.94 -3.53
C GLY A 896 -12.54 20.96 -3.80
N GLY A 897 -12.16 20.80 -5.07
CA GLY A 897 -10.75 20.74 -5.48
C GLY A 897 -10.03 22.08 -5.37
N THR A 898 -8.74 22.10 -5.75
CA THR A 898 -7.89 23.31 -5.68
C THR A 898 -8.41 24.48 -6.51
N ALA A 899 -9.19 24.22 -7.57
CA ALA A 899 -9.85 25.26 -8.35
C ALA A 899 -11.02 25.94 -7.61
N ALA A 900 -11.60 25.27 -6.60
CA ALA A 900 -12.69 25.79 -5.78
C ALA A 900 -12.15 26.52 -4.54
N ILE A 901 -11.12 25.95 -3.90
CA ILE A 901 -10.40 26.51 -2.75
C ILE A 901 -8.91 26.23 -2.95
N ASP A 902 -8.12 27.29 -3.18
CA ASP A 902 -6.66 27.22 -3.33
C ASP A 902 -6.02 26.69 -2.04
N ASP A 903 -4.94 25.91 -2.16
CA ASP A 903 -4.24 25.33 -0.99
C ASP A 903 -3.70 26.40 -0.04
N ALA A 904 -3.31 27.57 -0.56
CA ALA A 904 -2.89 28.70 0.28
C ALA A 904 -3.99 29.20 1.24
N VAL A 905 -5.27 29.07 0.87
CA VAL A 905 -6.38 29.42 1.75
C VAL A 905 -6.53 28.37 2.87
N LEU A 906 -6.31 27.10 2.55
CA LEU A 906 -6.34 26.01 3.53
C LEU A 906 -5.16 26.09 4.50
N GLU A 907 -3.95 26.36 4.01
CA GLU A 907 -2.77 26.63 4.84
C GLU A 907 -3.02 27.79 5.81
N GLU A 908 -3.63 28.88 5.34
CA GLU A 908 -3.98 30.01 6.21
C GLU A 908 -5.06 29.66 7.24
N LEU A 909 -5.98 28.73 6.95
CA LEU A 909 -6.99 28.26 7.89
C LEU A 909 -6.38 27.28 8.91
N GLY A 910 -5.54 26.34 8.47
CA GLY A 910 -4.83 25.39 9.34
C GLY A 910 -3.90 26.11 10.31
N ALA A 911 -3.19 27.14 9.85
CA ALA A 911 -2.36 27.97 10.72
C ALA A 911 -3.15 28.68 11.84
N LEU A 912 -4.46 28.92 11.68
CA LEU A 912 -5.29 29.47 12.75
C LEU A 912 -5.63 28.41 13.81
N LEU A 913 -5.68 27.14 13.46
CA LEU A 913 -5.95 26.03 14.38
C LEU A 913 -4.73 25.67 15.24
N GLU A 914 -3.52 26.04 14.78
CA GLU A 914 -2.27 25.86 15.51
C GLU A 914 -1.91 27.00 16.49
N GLU A 915 -2.64 28.13 16.46
CA GLU A 915 -2.44 29.31 17.32
C GLU A 915 -3.13 29.20 18.69
#